data_AF-A0A965VDY1-F1
#
_entry.id   AF-A0A965VDY1-F1
#
_cell.length_a   1.000
_cell.length_b   1.000
_cell.length_c   1.000
_cell.angle_alpha   90.00
_cell.angle_beta   90.00
_cell.angle_gamma   90.00
#
_symmetry.space_group_name_H-M   'P 1'
#
loop_
_entity.id
_entity.type
_entity.pdbx_description
1 polymer ?
#
loop_
_entity_poly.entity_id
_entity_poly.type
_entity_poly.pdbx_seq_one_letter_code
_entity_poly.pdbx_strand_id
1 'polypeptide(L)'
;MSRRRRRDYPPAPRGAPAPRRTPAEDVFVDGATVLLVACCAASLGLYALAWLLVAGWTTWHRFVAARAATATPAGGTPAGVSILKPLCGADDDLERNLVSFFRLEHEPLQLVFGAADPGDPALDIVRRLARRHPHRDVAIVPGCNAEASSPKVGVMERLLPHARHAILLLSDSDVRVSPDEVARVLPSFADPCTGMVYQPVVGIGERTLSAAFENLHYTELAGFLTVATRLLAGQHVVNAKGQWVRRQALDDAGGFAAVRHDGADDYALSRLVAAAGWRLRLSAAPVRTVHCDWSWRSLARRHLRHAAMRRRLCPWAYPLELLVNPLPWTLALLATDAAVWVPSLVAFKLILEVSAARMLRGTSLHWRHAVAIPLKDLCYTAGWFAALAVRTVHWRGATCLLLSAAGAAQPLRVGMELAYPPFEMTDPQGRPTGVSVRLAEALGRHLGRDVVIENIAFDGLIPALKTGKIDCVISSMTATPERAKSIAFSEPYLRTGLALLVSAKSPLQSAADLDAPGRVIAVKKGTTGHQYAAGSLKRARILVLDKETAAVLEVVQGRADAFIYDSLSVFQNQRRHQDTTRAFLQPFREETWAVGLRRDDEALRKQVNAFLEAFRTEGGFEKLGDEFLSAEKAAFKAQGIPFYF
;
A
#
# COMPACT_ATOMS: atom_id res chain seq x y z
N MET A 1 5.69 -109.96 -27.48
CA MET A 1 4.77 -110.97 -26.91
C MET A 1 4.46 -110.64 -25.45
N SER A 2 3.24 -110.95 -25.04
CA SER A 2 2.70 -110.99 -23.66
C SER A 2 2.14 -109.68 -23.05
N ARG A 3 0.80 -109.71 -22.96
CA ARG A 3 -0.11 -108.89 -22.17
C ARG A 3 0.05 -109.18 -20.67
N ARG A 4 -0.34 -108.23 -19.81
CA ARG A 4 -1.20 -108.37 -18.61
C ARG A 4 -1.15 -107.06 -17.83
N ARG A 5 -2.16 -106.59 -17.12
CA ARG A 5 -3.63 -106.75 -17.09
C ARG A 5 -4.09 -105.56 -16.23
N ARG A 6 -5.18 -104.90 -16.63
CA ARG A 6 -5.87 -103.90 -15.79
C ARG A 6 -6.33 -104.52 -14.47
N ARG A 7 -6.28 -103.74 -13.40
CA ARG A 7 -7.18 -103.86 -12.24
C ARG A 7 -7.82 -102.49 -12.03
N ASP A 8 -9.14 -102.47 -12.17
CA ASP A 8 -10.00 -101.32 -11.93
C ASP A 8 -10.13 -101.06 -10.41
N TYR A 9 -10.14 -99.78 -10.04
CA TYR A 9 -10.69 -99.25 -8.79
C TYR A 9 -11.56 -98.02 -9.13
N PRO A 10 -12.57 -97.69 -8.32
CA PRO A 10 -13.79 -96.98 -8.72
C PRO A 10 -13.60 -95.46 -8.90
N PRO A 11 -14.53 -94.76 -9.58
CA PRO A 11 -14.37 -93.36 -9.93
C PRO A 11 -14.50 -92.44 -8.70
N ALA A 12 -13.50 -91.57 -8.52
CA ALA A 12 -13.55 -90.48 -7.55
C ALA A 12 -14.59 -89.40 -7.97
N PRO A 13 -15.24 -88.72 -7.01
CA PRO A 13 -16.41 -87.89 -7.26
C PRO A 13 -16.08 -86.63 -8.08
N ARG A 14 -17.04 -86.29 -8.96
CA ARG A 14 -17.00 -85.14 -9.87
C ARG A 14 -16.95 -83.81 -9.11
N GLY A 15 -16.02 -82.95 -9.51
CA GLY A 15 -16.22 -81.51 -9.59
C GLY A 15 -16.26 -80.74 -8.26
N ALA A 16 -15.10 -80.50 -7.67
CA ALA A 16 -14.91 -79.28 -6.90
C ALA A 16 -14.79 -78.11 -7.91
N PRO A 17 -15.66 -77.09 -7.87
CA PRO A 17 -15.50 -75.94 -8.74
C PRO A 17 -14.22 -75.20 -8.35
N ALA A 18 -13.36 -74.93 -9.34
CA ALA A 18 -12.24 -73.99 -9.18
C ALA A 18 -12.78 -72.69 -8.57
N PRO A 19 -12.05 -72.03 -7.65
CA PRO A 19 -12.50 -70.78 -7.07
C PRO A 19 -12.74 -69.79 -8.21
N ARG A 20 -14.02 -69.43 -8.39
CA ARG A 20 -14.41 -68.32 -9.26
C ARG A 20 -13.61 -67.11 -8.78
N ARG A 21 -12.63 -66.66 -9.57
CA ARG A 21 -12.17 -65.28 -9.48
C ARG A 21 -13.40 -64.42 -9.74
N THR A 22 -14.02 -63.92 -8.67
CA THR A 22 -14.92 -62.80 -8.73
C THR A 22 -14.15 -61.66 -9.41
N PRO A 23 -14.64 -61.07 -10.51
CA PRO A 23 -14.22 -59.74 -10.88
C PRO A 23 -14.91 -58.80 -9.89
N ALA A 24 -14.45 -58.82 -8.64
CA ALA A 24 -14.41 -57.58 -7.89
C ALA A 24 -13.26 -56.83 -8.55
N GLU A 25 -13.54 -56.21 -9.69
CA GLU A 25 -12.83 -55.00 -10.06
C GLU A 25 -13.09 -54.07 -8.88
N ASP A 26 -12.15 -54.07 -7.94
CA ASP A 26 -12.01 -52.96 -7.03
C ASP A 26 -11.83 -51.75 -7.95
N VAL A 27 -12.93 -51.05 -8.20
CA VAL A 27 -12.93 -49.69 -8.77
C VAL A 27 -12.29 -48.84 -7.69
N PHE A 28 -10.97 -48.96 -7.56
CA PHE A 28 -10.14 -47.96 -6.90
C PHE A 28 -10.29 -46.72 -7.78
N VAL A 29 -11.30 -45.91 -7.47
CA VAL A 29 -11.37 -44.56 -7.99
C VAL A 29 -10.09 -43.89 -7.52
N ASP A 30 -9.20 -43.60 -8.46
CA ASP A 30 -7.92 -42.95 -8.18
C ASP A 30 -8.19 -41.72 -7.29
N GLY A 31 -7.47 -41.62 -6.17
CA GLY A 31 -7.62 -40.49 -5.25
C GLY A 31 -7.42 -39.14 -5.93
N ALA A 32 -6.61 -39.09 -7.00
CA ALA A 32 -6.47 -37.90 -7.83
C ALA A 32 -7.75 -37.57 -8.61
N THR A 33 -8.48 -38.57 -9.12
CA THR A 33 -9.78 -38.38 -9.79
C THR A 33 -10.82 -37.84 -8.82
N VAL A 34 -10.90 -38.39 -7.61
CA VAL A 34 -11.83 -37.89 -6.56
C VAL A 34 -11.53 -36.43 -6.23
N LEU A 35 -10.24 -36.08 -6.06
CA LEU A 35 -9.82 -34.72 -5.76
C LEU A 35 -10.15 -33.75 -6.91
N LEU A 36 -9.89 -34.12 -8.16
CA LEU A 36 -10.19 -33.27 -9.33
C LEU A 36 -11.69 -33.04 -9.49
N VAL A 37 -12.50 -34.08 -9.30
CA VAL A 37 -13.97 -33.96 -9.32
C VAL A 37 -14.44 -33.04 -8.20
N ALA A 38 -13.90 -33.17 -6.98
CA ALA A 38 -14.23 -32.29 -5.87
C ALA A 38 -13.86 -30.82 -6.14
N CYS A 39 -12.67 -30.55 -6.68
CA CYS A 39 -12.24 -29.20 -7.07
C CYS A 39 -13.12 -28.61 -8.18
N CYS A 40 -13.46 -29.41 -9.20
CA CYS A 40 -14.36 -28.99 -10.27
C CYS A 40 -15.76 -28.66 -9.75
N ALA A 41 -16.33 -29.53 -8.91
CA ALA A 41 -17.63 -29.33 -8.30
C ALA A 41 -17.65 -28.09 -7.39
N ALA A 42 -16.63 -27.91 -6.55
CA ALA A 42 -16.49 -26.73 -5.69
C ALA A 42 -16.39 -25.44 -6.51
N SER A 43 -15.57 -25.45 -7.57
CA SER A 43 -15.38 -24.28 -8.43
C SER A 43 -16.65 -23.90 -9.21
N LEU A 44 -17.31 -24.87 -9.84
CA LEU A 44 -18.59 -24.65 -10.53
C LEU A 44 -19.70 -24.23 -9.57
N GLY A 45 -19.76 -24.85 -8.39
CA GLY A 45 -20.73 -24.50 -7.34
C GLY A 45 -20.56 -23.07 -6.86
N LEU A 46 -19.32 -22.64 -6.61
CA LEU A 46 -19.00 -21.26 -6.20
C LEU A 46 -19.36 -20.26 -7.31
N TYR A 47 -19.04 -20.58 -8.57
CA TYR A 47 -19.38 -19.72 -9.70
C TYR A 47 -20.89 -19.61 -9.92
N ALA A 48 -21.63 -20.71 -9.80
CA ALA A 48 -23.09 -20.72 -9.90
C ALA A 48 -23.75 -19.96 -8.74
N LEU A 49 -23.21 -20.06 -7.52
CA LEU A 49 -23.67 -19.27 -6.37
C LEU A 49 -23.43 -17.78 -6.58
N ALA A 50 -22.23 -17.40 -7.03
CA ALA A 50 -21.92 -16.02 -7.41
C ALA A 50 -22.91 -15.52 -8.48
N TRP A 51 -23.24 -16.37 -9.45
CA TRP A 51 -24.24 -16.06 -10.47
C TRP A 51 -25.63 -15.80 -9.91
N LEU A 52 -26.13 -16.67 -9.03
CA LEU A 52 -27.44 -16.49 -8.38
C LEU A 52 -27.51 -15.16 -7.61
N LEU A 53 -26.43 -14.79 -6.93
CA LEU A 53 -26.37 -13.55 -6.17
C LEU A 53 -26.36 -12.32 -7.06
N VAL A 54 -25.56 -12.32 -8.13
CA VAL A 54 -25.57 -11.23 -9.12
C VAL A 54 -26.92 -11.16 -9.82
N ALA A 55 -27.56 -12.30 -10.07
CA ALA A 55 -28.89 -12.35 -10.66
C ALA A 55 -29.99 -11.77 -9.74
N GLY A 56 -29.98 -12.17 -8.47
CA GLY A 56 -30.86 -11.58 -7.46
C GLY A 56 -30.62 -10.08 -7.31
N TRP A 57 -29.36 -9.65 -7.22
CA TRP A 57 -28.96 -8.25 -7.10
C TRP A 57 -29.42 -7.39 -8.27
N THR A 58 -29.15 -7.82 -9.51
CA THR A 58 -29.59 -7.08 -10.72
C THR A 58 -31.11 -7.03 -10.81
N THR A 59 -31.81 -8.12 -10.50
CA THR A 59 -33.28 -8.18 -10.53
C THR A 59 -33.90 -7.26 -9.48
N TRP A 60 -33.37 -7.30 -8.25
CA TRP A 60 -33.78 -6.42 -7.17
C TRP A 60 -33.60 -4.95 -7.54
N HIS A 61 -32.43 -4.57 -8.06
CA HIS A 61 -32.19 -3.17 -8.42
C HIS A 61 -33.02 -2.70 -9.61
N ARG A 62 -33.31 -3.57 -10.59
CA ARG A 62 -34.27 -3.25 -11.66
C ARG A 62 -35.68 -3.05 -11.11
N PHE A 63 -36.10 -3.87 -10.16
CA PHE A 63 -37.38 -3.72 -9.48
C PHE A 63 -37.47 -2.42 -8.67
N VAL A 64 -36.44 -2.10 -7.88
CA VAL A 64 -36.36 -0.84 -7.12
C VAL A 64 -36.36 0.36 -8.07
N ALA A 65 -35.58 0.33 -9.15
CA ALA A 65 -35.55 1.40 -10.14
C ALA A 65 -36.91 1.59 -10.83
N ALA A 66 -37.59 0.50 -11.19
CA ALA A 66 -38.94 0.56 -11.77
C ALA A 66 -39.95 1.20 -10.80
N ARG A 67 -39.86 0.91 -9.50
CA ARG A 67 -40.69 1.58 -8.48
C ARG A 67 -40.34 3.05 -8.30
N ALA A 68 -39.04 3.37 -8.27
CA ALA A 68 -38.57 4.74 -8.14
C ALA A 68 -38.96 5.63 -9.33
N ALA A 69 -39.01 5.09 -10.55
CA ALA A 69 -39.47 5.80 -11.74
C ALA A 69 -40.94 6.27 -11.68
N THR A 70 -41.75 5.68 -10.78
CA THR A 70 -43.14 6.10 -10.53
C THR A 70 -43.29 7.12 -9.40
N ALA A 71 -42.21 7.42 -8.67
CA ALA A 71 -42.21 8.37 -7.56
C ALA A 71 -41.82 9.78 -8.04
N THR A 72 -42.56 10.80 -7.59
CA THR A 72 -42.22 12.20 -7.88
C THR A 72 -40.93 12.59 -7.15
N PRO A 73 -39.93 13.18 -7.84
CA PRO A 73 -38.67 13.54 -7.20
C PRO A 73 -38.90 14.57 -6.09
N ALA A 74 -38.38 14.29 -4.89
CA ALA A 74 -38.41 15.21 -3.77
C ALA A 74 -37.55 16.44 -4.10
N GLY A 75 -38.15 17.63 -4.02
CA GLY A 75 -37.49 18.90 -4.32
C GLY A 75 -36.34 19.19 -3.37
N GLY A 76 -35.11 19.13 -3.89
CA GLY A 76 -33.89 19.56 -3.23
C GLY A 76 -32.90 20.09 -4.27
N THR A 77 -32.05 21.02 -3.88
CA THR A 77 -31.01 21.56 -4.76
C THR A 77 -30.01 20.46 -5.09
N PRO A 78 -29.70 20.19 -6.37
CA PRO A 78 -28.79 19.11 -6.74
C PRO A 78 -27.40 19.35 -6.15
N ALA A 79 -26.81 18.32 -5.53
CA ALA A 79 -25.43 18.42 -5.05
C ALA A 79 -24.48 18.56 -6.24
N GLY A 80 -23.57 19.52 -6.16
CA GLY A 80 -22.56 19.71 -7.20
C GLY A 80 -21.59 18.53 -7.29
N VAL A 81 -21.08 18.27 -8.50
CA VAL A 81 -20.14 17.17 -8.77
C VAL A 81 -18.91 17.69 -9.52
N SER A 82 -17.72 17.36 -9.03
CA SER A 82 -16.46 17.59 -9.74
C SER A 82 -15.91 16.26 -10.26
N ILE A 83 -15.65 16.16 -11.56
CA ILE A 83 -15.10 14.96 -12.19
C ILE A 83 -13.60 15.16 -12.39
N LEU A 84 -12.78 14.33 -11.74
CA LEU A 84 -11.33 14.33 -11.87
C LEU A 84 -10.92 13.27 -12.90
N LYS A 85 -10.32 13.70 -14.00
CA LYS A 85 -10.01 12.82 -15.13
C LYS A 85 -8.53 12.92 -15.55
N PRO A 86 -7.65 12.03 -15.03
CA PRO A 86 -6.29 11.94 -15.53
C PRO A 86 -6.27 11.33 -16.94
N LEU A 87 -5.47 11.93 -17.82
CA LEU A 87 -5.34 11.58 -19.23
C LEU A 87 -3.89 11.19 -19.54
N CYS A 88 -3.72 10.36 -20.58
CA CYS A 88 -2.40 9.96 -21.07
C CYS A 88 -2.50 9.42 -22.49
N GLY A 89 -2.03 10.19 -23.47
CA GLY A 89 -1.98 9.82 -24.88
C GLY A 89 -3.35 9.55 -25.50
N ALA A 90 -3.34 8.87 -26.64
CA ALA A 90 -4.54 8.54 -27.41
C ALA A 90 -5.12 7.18 -26.99
N ASP A 91 -5.76 7.13 -25.82
CA ASP A 91 -6.53 5.95 -25.40
C ASP A 91 -7.68 5.63 -26.38
N ASP A 92 -8.18 4.39 -26.36
CA ASP A 92 -9.21 3.91 -27.28
C ASP A 92 -10.48 4.77 -27.25
N ASP A 93 -10.85 5.29 -28.42
CA ASP A 93 -12.07 6.10 -28.62
C ASP A 93 -12.16 7.30 -27.65
N LEU A 94 -11.00 7.86 -27.27
CA LEU A 94 -10.85 8.90 -26.25
C LEU A 94 -11.79 10.10 -26.46
N GLU A 95 -11.87 10.66 -27.68
CA GLU A 95 -12.74 11.82 -27.93
C GLU A 95 -14.21 11.49 -27.62
N ARG A 96 -14.71 10.31 -27.99
CA ARG A 96 -16.10 9.90 -27.68
C ARG A 96 -16.29 9.62 -26.20
N ASN A 97 -15.28 9.08 -25.52
CA ASN A 97 -15.30 8.92 -24.06
C ASN A 97 -15.42 10.27 -23.38
N LEU A 98 -14.59 11.25 -23.75
CA LEU A 98 -14.64 12.60 -23.20
C LEU A 98 -15.98 13.29 -23.50
N VAL A 99 -16.47 13.22 -24.74
CA VAL A 99 -17.79 13.78 -25.13
C VAL A 99 -18.92 13.26 -24.25
N SER A 100 -18.86 12.01 -23.78
CA SER A 100 -19.90 11.47 -22.90
C SER A 100 -20.02 12.24 -21.57
N PHE A 101 -18.91 12.79 -21.05
CA PHE A 101 -18.91 13.62 -19.83
C PHE A 101 -19.45 15.03 -20.07
N PHE A 102 -19.17 15.62 -21.24
CA PHE A 102 -19.73 16.92 -21.63
C PHE A 102 -21.26 16.88 -21.83
N ARG A 103 -21.82 15.68 -22.03
CA ARG A 103 -23.26 15.42 -22.25
C ARG A 103 -24.02 15.00 -20.99
N LEU A 104 -23.39 15.00 -19.81
CA LEU A 104 -24.06 14.62 -18.55
C LEU A 104 -25.19 15.59 -18.20
N GLU A 105 -26.36 15.06 -17.90
CA GLU A 105 -27.58 15.84 -17.59
C GLU A 105 -27.63 16.19 -16.10
N HIS A 106 -26.61 16.88 -15.60
CA HIS A 106 -26.51 17.32 -14.21
C HIS A 106 -25.88 18.70 -14.12
N GLU A 107 -26.40 19.54 -13.22
CA GLU A 107 -25.84 20.83 -12.83
C GLU A 107 -26.08 21.06 -11.32
N PRO A 108 -25.12 21.63 -10.56
CA PRO A 108 -23.81 22.12 -11.03
C PRO A 108 -22.79 21.00 -11.27
N LEU A 109 -22.09 21.06 -12.41
CA LEU A 109 -21.10 20.06 -12.82
C LEU A 109 -19.79 20.70 -13.28
N GLN A 110 -18.67 20.22 -12.72
CA GLN A 110 -17.31 20.63 -13.11
C GLN A 110 -16.52 19.45 -13.67
N LEU A 111 -15.80 19.68 -14.78
CA LEU A 111 -14.89 18.71 -15.39
C LEU A 111 -13.44 19.19 -15.22
N VAL A 112 -12.62 18.42 -14.52
CA VAL A 112 -11.21 18.74 -14.22
C VAL A 112 -10.31 17.69 -14.88
N PHE A 113 -9.61 18.09 -15.94
CA PHE A 113 -8.74 17.22 -16.73
C PHE A 113 -7.27 17.53 -16.47
N GLY A 114 -6.42 16.51 -16.49
CA GLY A 114 -4.97 16.71 -16.45
C GLY A 114 -4.21 15.59 -17.12
N ALA A 115 -2.97 15.86 -17.50
CA ALA A 115 -2.06 14.88 -18.04
C ALA A 115 -0.66 15.12 -17.46
N ALA A 116 0.12 14.06 -17.28
CA ALA A 116 1.46 14.16 -16.71
C ALA A 116 2.38 15.01 -17.60
N ASP A 117 2.30 14.82 -18.91
CA ASP A 117 2.97 15.65 -19.91
C ASP A 117 2.09 16.86 -20.28
N PRO A 118 2.55 18.11 -20.09
CA PRO A 118 1.84 19.29 -20.56
C PRO A 118 1.58 19.33 -22.08
N GLY A 119 2.40 18.62 -22.87
CA GLY A 119 2.28 18.46 -24.31
C GLY A 119 1.42 17.27 -24.76
N ASP A 120 0.75 16.58 -23.84
CA ASP A 120 -0.02 15.38 -24.18
C ASP A 120 -1.17 15.70 -25.18
N PRO A 121 -1.28 14.97 -26.30
CA PRO A 121 -2.33 15.20 -27.31
C PRO A 121 -3.76 15.05 -26.77
N ALA A 122 -3.95 14.33 -25.67
CA ALA A 122 -5.25 14.25 -24.99
C ALA A 122 -5.73 15.63 -24.52
N LEU A 123 -4.82 16.51 -24.08
CA LEU A 123 -5.18 17.86 -23.64
C LEU A 123 -5.68 18.72 -24.79
N ASP A 124 -5.19 18.51 -26.01
CA ASP A 124 -5.69 19.22 -27.20
C ASP A 124 -7.13 18.83 -27.55
N ILE A 125 -7.47 17.55 -27.36
CA ILE A 125 -8.86 17.08 -27.51
C ILE A 125 -9.74 17.80 -26.48
N VAL A 126 -9.33 17.85 -25.21
CA VAL A 126 -10.07 18.55 -24.15
C VAL A 126 -10.25 20.03 -24.47
N ARG A 127 -9.19 20.74 -24.91
CA ARG A 127 -9.27 22.16 -25.30
C ARG A 127 -10.26 22.39 -26.45
N ARG A 128 -10.33 21.48 -27.42
CA ARG A 128 -11.34 21.55 -28.50
C ARG A 128 -12.75 21.30 -27.98
N LEU A 129 -12.95 20.32 -27.11
CA LEU A 129 -14.27 20.01 -26.54
C LEU A 129 -14.77 21.13 -25.62
N ALA A 130 -13.89 21.71 -24.78
CA ALA A 130 -14.23 22.86 -23.94
C ALA A 130 -14.73 24.05 -24.76
N ARG A 131 -14.07 24.35 -25.90
CA ARG A 131 -14.53 25.40 -26.83
C ARG A 131 -15.88 25.10 -27.47
N ARG A 132 -16.20 23.83 -27.74
CA ARG A 132 -17.50 23.40 -28.28
C ARG A 132 -18.63 23.41 -27.23
N HIS A 133 -18.28 23.39 -25.94
CA HIS A 133 -19.23 23.35 -24.83
C HIS A 133 -18.95 24.47 -23.81
N PRO A 134 -19.11 25.75 -24.20
CA PRO A 134 -18.76 26.90 -23.35
C PRO A 134 -19.62 27.02 -22.09
N HIS A 135 -20.75 26.32 -22.02
CA HIS A 135 -21.64 26.28 -20.86
C HIS A 135 -21.13 25.35 -19.74
N ARG A 136 -20.10 24.54 -19.99
CA ARG A 136 -19.53 23.62 -18.98
C ARG A 136 -18.36 24.24 -18.25
N ASP A 137 -18.33 24.06 -16.93
CA ASP A 137 -17.18 24.43 -16.10
C ASP A 137 -16.04 23.41 -16.33
N VAL A 138 -15.01 23.83 -17.05
CA VAL A 138 -13.86 22.98 -17.42
C VAL A 138 -12.57 23.58 -16.89
N ALA A 139 -11.81 22.78 -16.16
CA ALA A 139 -10.45 23.08 -15.73
C ALA A 139 -9.45 22.11 -16.40
N ILE A 140 -8.34 22.65 -16.90
CA ILE A 140 -7.26 21.87 -17.50
C ILE A 140 -5.99 22.12 -16.69
N VAL A 141 -5.46 21.09 -16.04
CA VAL A 141 -4.30 21.17 -15.14
C VAL A 141 -3.18 20.28 -15.69
N PRO A 142 -2.21 20.84 -16.42
CA PRO A 142 -1.07 20.07 -16.92
C PRO A 142 -0.06 19.77 -15.82
N GLY A 143 0.67 18.66 -15.99
CA GLY A 143 1.74 18.21 -15.10
C GLY A 143 1.30 17.12 -14.12
N CYS A 144 2.29 16.47 -13.51
CA CYS A 144 2.11 15.54 -12.40
C CYS A 144 2.98 15.93 -11.20
N ASN A 145 2.70 15.35 -10.04
CA ASN A 145 3.67 15.31 -8.94
C ASN A 145 4.75 14.26 -9.25
N ALA A 146 6.01 14.68 -9.29
CA ALA A 146 7.15 13.81 -9.61
C ALA A 146 7.48 12.80 -8.50
N GLU A 147 7.01 13.05 -7.27
CA GLU A 147 7.22 12.15 -6.13
C GLU A 147 6.28 10.94 -6.13
N ALA A 148 5.26 10.92 -7.00
CA ALA A 148 4.29 9.83 -7.08
C ALA A 148 4.85 8.60 -7.79
N SER A 149 4.61 7.41 -7.23
CA SER A 149 5.02 6.13 -7.84
C SER A 149 4.23 5.81 -9.11
N SER A 150 3.02 6.38 -9.24
CA SER A 150 2.14 6.27 -10.39
C SER A 150 1.88 7.64 -11.01
N PRO A 151 2.07 7.81 -12.33
CA PRO A 151 1.71 9.04 -13.04
C PRO A 151 0.24 9.42 -12.86
N LYS A 152 -0.66 8.44 -12.71
CA LYS A 152 -2.09 8.67 -12.50
C LYS A 152 -2.32 9.39 -11.17
N VAL A 153 -1.75 8.87 -10.08
CA VAL A 153 -1.85 9.48 -8.73
C VAL A 153 -1.23 10.87 -8.72
N GLY A 154 -0.06 11.03 -9.33
CA GLY A 154 0.60 12.34 -9.41
C GLY A 154 -0.21 13.39 -10.17
N VAL A 155 -0.97 12.99 -11.19
CA VAL A 155 -1.92 13.90 -11.86
C VAL A 155 -3.13 14.17 -10.98
N MET A 156 -3.75 13.14 -10.41
CA MET A 156 -4.95 13.28 -9.56
C MET A 156 -4.70 14.18 -8.34
N GLU A 157 -3.53 14.09 -7.72
CA GLU A 157 -3.11 14.96 -6.62
C GLU A 157 -3.08 16.45 -7.04
N ARG A 158 -2.69 16.75 -8.29
CA ARG A 158 -2.73 18.12 -8.83
C ARG A 158 -4.13 18.57 -9.24
N LEU A 159 -4.98 17.65 -9.65
CA LEU A 159 -6.38 17.95 -10.01
C LEU A 159 -7.22 18.29 -8.78
N LEU A 160 -6.97 17.63 -7.65
CA LEU A 160 -7.82 17.73 -6.46
C LEU A 160 -8.04 19.16 -5.94
N PRO A 161 -7.02 20.04 -5.82
CA PRO A 161 -7.21 21.44 -5.39
C PRO A 161 -8.12 22.26 -6.32
N HIS A 162 -8.25 21.87 -7.58
CA HIS A 162 -9.06 22.58 -8.58
C HIS A 162 -10.52 22.14 -8.60
N ALA A 163 -10.87 21.03 -7.92
CA ALA A 163 -12.26 20.63 -7.75
C ALA A 163 -12.99 21.61 -6.82
N ARG A 164 -14.22 21.96 -7.18
CA ARG A 164 -15.07 22.93 -6.47
C ARG A 164 -16.16 22.30 -5.64
N HIS A 165 -16.54 21.06 -5.95
CA HIS A 165 -17.71 20.43 -5.35
C HIS A 165 -17.36 19.36 -4.31
N ALA A 166 -18.33 19.09 -3.43
CA ALA A 166 -18.16 18.16 -2.32
C ALA A 166 -18.20 16.68 -2.73
N ILE A 167 -18.78 16.35 -3.89
CA ILE A 167 -18.79 15.00 -4.46
C ILE A 167 -17.83 14.96 -5.64
N LEU A 168 -16.90 14.03 -5.59
CA LEU A 168 -15.87 13.83 -6.60
C LEU A 168 -16.10 12.52 -7.34
N LEU A 169 -16.00 12.53 -8.66
CA LEU A 169 -15.91 11.31 -9.47
C LEU A 169 -14.47 11.15 -9.97
N LEU A 170 -13.82 10.07 -9.56
CA LEU A 170 -12.53 9.63 -10.07
C LEU A 170 -12.78 8.70 -11.27
N SER A 171 -12.33 9.12 -12.45
CA SER A 171 -12.63 8.42 -13.69
C SER A 171 -11.44 8.35 -14.64
N ASP A 172 -11.17 7.17 -15.17
CA ASP A 172 -10.11 6.97 -16.17
C ASP A 172 -10.56 7.40 -17.59
N SER A 173 -9.59 7.66 -18.46
CA SER A 173 -9.74 8.09 -19.86
C SER A 173 -10.53 7.12 -20.77
N ASP A 174 -10.53 5.83 -20.46
CA ASP A 174 -11.23 4.76 -21.18
C ASP A 174 -12.70 4.58 -20.73
N VAL A 175 -13.17 5.39 -19.78
CA VAL A 175 -14.53 5.30 -19.25
C VAL A 175 -15.53 6.04 -20.14
N ARG A 176 -16.71 5.43 -20.33
CA ARG A 176 -17.85 6.03 -21.01
C ARG A 176 -19.09 6.00 -20.13
N VAL A 177 -19.71 7.15 -19.94
CA VAL A 177 -20.90 7.33 -19.10
C VAL A 177 -22.15 7.58 -19.96
N SER A 178 -23.33 7.29 -19.42
CA SER A 178 -24.58 7.72 -20.04
C SER A 178 -25.01 9.09 -19.49
N PRO A 179 -25.90 9.84 -20.18
CA PRO A 179 -26.29 11.19 -19.75
C PRO A 179 -26.84 11.27 -18.32
N ASP A 180 -27.54 10.22 -17.88
CA ASP A 180 -28.19 10.09 -16.57
C ASP A 180 -27.29 9.48 -15.47
N GLU A 181 -25.98 9.30 -15.71
CA GLU A 181 -25.04 8.65 -14.78
C GLU A 181 -25.07 9.26 -13.37
N VAL A 182 -25.01 10.59 -13.28
CA VAL A 182 -25.00 11.30 -12.00
C VAL A 182 -26.29 11.05 -11.22
N ALA A 183 -27.44 11.11 -11.90
CA ALA A 183 -28.75 10.88 -11.29
C ALA A 183 -28.90 9.47 -10.72
N ARG A 184 -28.23 8.47 -11.30
CA ARG A 184 -28.24 7.09 -10.79
C ARG A 184 -27.37 6.89 -9.56
N VAL A 185 -26.24 7.58 -9.46
CA VAL A 185 -25.25 7.33 -8.40
C VAL A 185 -25.45 8.27 -7.21
N LEU A 186 -25.74 9.54 -7.46
CA LEU A 186 -25.82 10.60 -6.45
C LEU A 186 -26.78 10.29 -5.28
N PRO A 187 -27.95 9.64 -5.48
CA PRO A 187 -28.82 9.23 -4.38
C PRO A 187 -28.14 8.32 -3.34
N SER A 188 -27.07 7.61 -3.72
CA SER A 188 -26.31 6.77 -2.79
C SER A 188 -25.58 7.59 -1.71
N PHE A 189 -25.39 8.89 -1.93
CA PHE A 189 -24.81 9.84 -0.96
C PHE A 189 -25.85 10.54 -0.07
N ALA A 190 -27.14 10.17 -0.17
CA ALA A 190 -28.19 10.69 0.70
C ALA A 190 -27.95 10.37 2.18
N ASP A 191 -27.31 9.22 2.47
CA ASP A 191 -26.78 8.89 3.79
C ASP A 191 -25.49 9.70 4.03
N PRO A 192 -25.47 10.64 5.01
CA PRO A 192 -24.31 11.48 5.28
C PRO A 192 -23.06 10.66 5.62
N CYS A 193 -23.19 9.46 6.21
CA CYS A 193 -22.06 8.58 6.55
C CYS A 193 -21.46 7.86 5.33
N THR A 194 -22.08 7.96 4.15
CA THR A 194 -21.52 7.39 2.92
C THR A 194 -20.41 8.30 2.41
N GLY A 195 -19.17 7.80 2.50
CA GLY A 195 -17.97 8.51 2.05
C GLY A 195 -17.54 8.10 0.64
N MET A 196 -17.83 6.86 0.22
CA MET A 196 -17.46 6.37 -1.11
C MET A 196 -18.53 5.47 -1.71
N VAL A 197 -18.77 5.65 -3.01
CA VAL A 197 -19.64 4.79 -3.83
C VAL A 197 -18.81 4.31 -5.02
N TYR A 198 -18.78 3.01 -5.27
CA TYR A 198 -18.03 2.44 -6.40
C TYR A 198 -18.94 1.59 -7.27
N GLN A 199 -18.66 1.60 -8.57
CA GLN A 199 -19.50 0.93 -9.57
C GLN A 199 -18.86 -0.40 -10.03
N PRO A 200 -19.66 -1.47 -10.23
CA PRO A 200 -19.20 -2.62 -10.99
C PRO A 200 -18.75 -2.17 -12.38
N VAL A 201 -17.66 -2.73 -12.90
CA VAL A 201 -17.13 -2.31 -14.20
C VAL A 201 -17.47 -3.32 -15.29
N VAL A 202 -17.92 -2.81 -16.44
CA VAL A 202 -18.20 -3.64 -17.62
C VAL A 202 -17.39 -3.16 -18.82
N GLY A 203 -16.75 -4.10 -19.51
CA GLY A 203 -16.00 -3.83 -20.73
C GLY A 203 -16.88 -3.88 -21.97
N ILE A 204 -16.72 -2.93 -22.89
CA ILE A 204 -17.48 -2.83 -24.14
C ILE A 204 -16.62 -2.30 -25.30
N GLY A 205 -17.17 -2.34 -26.51
CA GLY A 205 -16.59 -1.70 -27.70
C GLY A 205 -15.72 -2.61 -28.57
N GLU A 206 -15.64 -3.90 -28.23
CA GLU A 206 -14.75 -4.86 -28.86
C GLU A 206 -14.99 -5.02 -30.37
N ARG A 207 -13.95 -4.70 -31.16
CA ARG A 207 -13.91 -4.98 -32.60
C ARG A 207 -13.05 -6.19 -32.91
N THR A 208 -11.93 -6.35 -32.19
CA THR A 208 -11.02 -7.49 -32.28
C THR A 208 -11.29 -8.57 -31.23
N LEU A 209 -10.82 -9.80 -31.47
CA LEU A 209 -10.95 -10.91 -30.52
C LEU A 209 -10.19 -10.65 -29.21
N SER A 210 -9.00 -10.04 -29.29
CA SER A 210 -8.19 -9.62 -28.14
C SER A 210 -8.90 -8.55 -27.28
N ALA A 211 -9.59 -7.59 -27.89
CA ALA A 211 -10.41 -6.63 -27.15
C ALA A 211 -11.61 -7.32 -26.50
N ALA A 212 -12.22 -8.31 -27.17
CA ALA A 212 -13.29 -9.12 -26.59
C ALA A 212 -12.81 -9.92 -25.37
N PHE A 213 -11.58 -10.46 -25.38
CA PHE A 213 -10.99 -11.14 -24.22
C PHE A 213 -10.86 -10.21 -23.02
N GLU A 214 -10.25 -9.03 -23.22
CA GLU A 214 -10.12 -8.04 -22.15
C GLU A 214 -11.50 -7.62 -21.64
N ASN A 215 -12.43 -7.27 -22.52
CA ASN A 215 -13.75 -6.79 -22.11
C ASN A 215 -14.55 -7.86 -21.36
N LEU A 216 -14.51 -9.12 -21.79
CA LEU A 216 -15.15 -10.24 -21.10
C LEU A 216 -14.48 -10.48 -19.75
N HIS A 217 -13.15 -10.56 -19.71
CA HIS A 217 -12.39 -10.75 -18.49
C HIS A 217 -12.66 -9.65 -17.46
N TYR A 218 -12.65 -8.39 -17.91
CA TYR A 218 -12.88 -7.25 -17.03
C TYR A 218 -14.33 -7.20 -16.54
N THR A 219 -15.31 -7.58 -17.38
CA THR A 219 -16.72 -7.71 -16.97
C THR A 219 -16.89 -8.80 -15.91
N GLU A 220 -16.17 -9.91 -16.05
CA GLU A 220 -16.20 -11.01 -15.09
C GLU A 220 -15.51 -10.63 -13.77
N LEU A 221 -14.26 -10.17 -13.82
CA LEU A 221 -13.47 -9.89 -12.62
C LEU A 221 -13.90 -8.60 -11.90
N ALA A 222 -14.00 -7.48 -12.63
CA ALA A 222 -14.28 -6.16 -12.06
C ALA A 222 -15.78 -5.82 -12.00
N GLY A 223 -16.63 -6.62 -12.65
CA GLY A 223 -18.08 -6.50 -12.58
C GLY A 223 -18.69 -7.60 -11.72
N PHE A 224 -18.77 -8.80 -12.29
CA PHE A 224 -19.46 -9.95 -11.71
C PHE A 224 -18.89 -10.37 -10.36
N LEU A 225 -17.59 -10.64 -10.28
CA LEU A 225 -16.96 -11.07 -9.04
C LEU A 225 -16.92 -9.96 -7.99
N THR A 226 -16.81 -8.69 -8.39
CA THR A 226 -16.91 -7.56 -7.46
C THR A 226 -18.26 -7.51 -6.74
N VAL A 227 -19.36 -7.74 -7.47
CA VAL A 227 -20.70 -7.84 -6.88
C VAL A 227 -20.80 -9.09 -6.01
N ALA A 228 -20.40 -10.26 -6.53
CA ALA A 228 -20.51 -11.53 -5.82
C ALA A 228 -19.72 -11.53 -4.50
N THR A 229 -18.46 -11.08 -4.50
CA THR A 229 -17.62 -10.99 -3.31
C THR A 229 -18.21 -10.04 -2.27
N ARG A 230 -18.82 -8.93 -2.69
CA ARG A 230 -19.48 -8.02 -1.75
C ARG A 230 -20.70 -8.65 -1.08
N LEU A 231 -21.46 -9.46 -1.81
CA LEU A 231 -22.65 -10.13 -1.29
C LEU A 231 -22.31 -11.37 -0.45
N LEU A 232 -21.27 -12.12 -0.83
CA LEU A 232 -20.84 -13.34 -0.11
C LEU A 232 -20.03 -13.05 1.14
N ALA A 233 -19.03 -12.17 1.02
CA ALA A 233 -18.00 -11.97 2.05
C ALA A 233 -18.07 -10.60 2.72
N GLY A 234 -18.98 -9.72 2.28
CA GLY A 234 -19.04 -8.34 2.76
C GLY A 234 -17.86 -7.47 2.33
N GLN A 235 -16.92 -8.01 1.55
CA GLN A 235 -15.69 -7.32 1.17
C GLN A 235 -15.92 -6.34 0.01
N HIS A 236 -15.35 -5.16 0.14
CA HIS A 236 -15.40 -4.11 -0.87
C HIS A 236 -14.18 -4.23 -1.80
N VAL A 237 -14.44 -4.52 -3.09
CA VAL A 237 -13.40 -4.58 -4.14
C VAL A 237 -13.59 -3.38 -5.06
N VAL A 238 -12.80 -2.32 -4.83
CA VAL A 238 -12.95 -1.03 -5.51
C VAL A 238 -11.97 -0.92 -6.68
N ASN A 239 -12.46 -0.46 -7.83
CA ASN A 239 -11.69 -0.12 -9.05
C ASN A 239 -12.03 1.32 -9.47
N ALA A 240 -11.07 2.19 -9.83
CA ALA A 240 -11.36 3.61 -10.12
C ALA A 240 -11.83 3.91 -11.55
N LYS A 241 -12.65 3.04 -12.12
CA LYS A 241 -13.36 3.38 -13.36
C LYS A 241 -14.65 4.16 -13.08
N GLY A 242 -15.25 3.95 -11.90
CA GLY A 242 -16.46 4.62 -11.44
C GLY A 242 -16.45 4.75 -9.93
N GLN A 243 -15.40 5.40 -9.40
CA GLN A 243 -15.22 5.62 -7.96
C GLN A 243 -15.63 7.04 -7.62
N TRP A 244 -16.71 7.14 -6.86
CA TRP A 244 -17.26 8.39 -6.36
C TRP A 244 -16.88 8.55 -4.89
N VAL A 245 -16.42 9.72 -4.50
CA VAL A 245 -15.97 9.97 -3.13
C VAL A 245 -16.43 11.34 -2.66
N ARG A 246 -16.84 11.42 -1.39
CA ARG A 246 -17.07 12.69 -0.71
C ARG A 246 -15.71 13.32 -0.44
N ARG A 247 -15.52 14.59 -0.81
CA ARG A 247 -14.27 15.33 -0.57
C ARG A 247 -13.81 15.19 0.88
N GLN A 248 -14.72 15.39 1.85
CA GLN A 248 -14.39 15.22 3.27
C GLN A 248 -13.82 13.83 3.57
N ALA A 249 -14.42 12.76 3.03
CA ALA A 249 -13.95 11.40 3.25
C ALA A 249 -12.57 11.15 2.64
N LEU A 250 -12.29 11.78 1.50
CA LEU A 250 -10.97 11.76 0.87
C LEU A 250 -9.94 12.52 1.71
N ASP A 251 -10.30 13.69 2.24
CA ASP A 251 -9.42 14.51 3.08
C ASP A 251 -9.13 13.82 4.42
N ASP A 252 -10.12 13.24 5.07
CA ASP A 252 -9.97 12.44 6.31
C ASP A 252 -9.07 11.21 6.09
N ALA A 253 -9.06 10.67 4.87
CA ALA A 253 -8.19 9.56 4.47
C ALA A 253 -6.75 10.00 4.11
N GLY A 254 -6.43 11.30 4.20
CA GLY A 254 -5.11 11.85 3.87
C GLY A 254 -4.90 12.18 2.38
N GLY A 255 -5.98 12.18 1.59
CA GLY A 255 -5.96 12.53 0.17
C GLY A 255 -5.14 11.57 -0.70
N PHE A 256 -4.77 12.04 -1.91
CA PHE A 256 -3.91 11.26 -2.82
C PHE A 256 -2.47 11.11 -2.33
N ALA A 257 -2.01 11.98 -1.42
CA ALA A 257 -0.69 11.89 -0.81
C ALA A 257 -0.53 10.59 -0.01
N ALA A 258 -1.60 10.11 0.65
CA ALA A 258 -1.58 8.88 1.44
C ALA A 258 -1.40 7.60 0.60
N VAL A 259 -1.73 7.64 -0.70
CA VAL A 259 -1.56 6.51 -1.63
C VAL A 259 -0.47 6.77 -2.67
N ARG A 260 0.35 7.81 -2.47
CA ARG A 260 1.36 8.27 -3.43
C ARG A 260 2.37 7.20 -3.81
N HIS A 261 2.67 6.29 -2.90
CA HIS A 261 3.64 5.21 -3.09
C HIS A 261 2.99 3.85 -3.38
N ASP A 262 1.66 3.79 -3.36
CA ASP A 262 0.90 2.57 -3.63
C ASP A 262 0.69 2.37 -5.13
N GLY A 263 1.17 1.24 -5.65
CA GLY A 263 0.94 0.86 -7.05
C GLY A 263 -0.51 0.48 -7.38
N ALA A 264 -1.41 0.47 -6.39
CA ALA A 264 -2.83 0.14 -6.51
C ALA A 264 -3.69 1.16 -5.75
N ASP A 265 -3.61 2.39 -6.25
CA ASP A 265 -4.22 3.61 -5.76
C ASP A 265 -5.70 3.46 -5.40
N ASP A 266 -6.49 2.83 -6.25
CA ASP A 266 -7.95 2.79 -6.11
C ASP A 266 -8.41 1.95 -4.90
N TYR A 267 -7.81 0.77 -4.75
CA TYR A 267 -8.11 -0.17 -3.67
C TYR A 267 -7.53 0.34 -2.35
N ALA A 268 -6.28 0.83 -2.35
CA ALA A 268 -5.65 1.42 -1.17
C ALA A 268 -6.47 2.60 -0.64
N LEU A 269 -6.90 3.50 -1.53
CA LEU A 269 -7.71 4.66 -1.16
C LEU A 269 -9.04 4.26 -0.54
N SER A 270 -9.70 3.24 -1.08
CA SER A 270 -10.96 2.72 -0.52
C SER A 270 -10.79 2.19 0.91
N ARG A 271 -9.65 1.55 1.22
CA ARG A 271 -9.34 1.07 2.56
C ARG A 271 -9.06 2.20 3.54
N LEU A 272 -8.36 3.24 3.10
CA LEU A 272 -8.10 4.42 3.93
C LEU A 272 -9.39 5.16 4.26
N VAL A 273 -10.29 5.33 3.27
CA VAL A 273 -11.62 5.90 3.50
C VAL A 273 -12.44 5.05 4.48
N ALA A 274 -12.40 3.72 4.36
CA ALA A 274 -13.03 2.83 5.32
C ALA A 274 -12.45 2.98 6.74
N ALA A 275 -11.12 3.05 6.84
CA ALA A 275 -10.39 3.16 8.10
C ALA A 275 -10.64 4.51 8.80
N ALA A 276 -10.91 5.57 8.03
CA ALA A 276 -11.35 6.87 8.53
C ALA A 276 -12.81 6.87 9.04
N GLY A 277 -13.49 5.71 9.04
CA GLY A 277 -14.84 5.54 9.60
C GLY A 277 -15.99 5.76 8.61
N TRP A 278 -15.67 6.00 7.33
CA TRP A 278 -16.69 6.23 6.31
C TRP A 278 -17.26 4.94 5.73
N ARG A 279 -18.55 4.96 5.41
CA ARG A 279 -19.22 3.81 4.77
C ARG A 279 -18.94 3.79 3.26
N LEU A 280 -18.58 2.60 2.76
CA LEU A 280 -18.49 2.30 1.33
C LEU A 280 -19.78 1.66 0.84
N ARG A 281 -20.23 2.03 -0.35
CA ARG A 281 -21.41 1.44 -1.00
C ARG A 281 -21.11 0.98 -2.42
N LEU A 282 -21.64 -0.19 -2.78
CA LEU A 282 -21.66 -0.69 -4.14
C LEU A 282 -22.85 -0.07 -4.89
N SER A 283 -22.58 0.55 -6.04
CA SER A 283 -23.62 1.13 -6.90
C SER A 283 -24.38 0.06 -7.68
N ALA A 284 -25.68 0.26 -7.82
CA ALA A 284 -26.57 -0.53 -8.68
C ALA A 284 -26.26 -0.38 -10.19
N ALA A 285 -25.63 0.72 -10.58
CA ALA A 285 -25.35 1.06 -11.97
C ALA A 285 -23.91 0.70 -12.33
N PRO A 286 -23.68 -0.24 -13.27
CA PRO A 286 -22.34 -0.53 -13.77
C PRO A 286 -21.79 0.64 -14.60
N VAL A 287 -20.48 0.88 -14.48
CA VAL A 287 -19.76 1.84 -15.32
C VAL A 287 -19.10 1.14 -16.49
N ARG A 288 -19.08 1.77 -17.66
CA ARG A 288 -18.54 1.17 -18.89
C ARG A 288 -17.11 1.61 -19.14
N THR A 289 -16.24 0.65 -19.45
CA THR A 289 -14.88 0.89 -19.98
C THR A 289 -14.82 0.43 -21.43
N VAL A 290 -14.13 1.19 -22.28
CA VAL A 290 -14.10 1.00 -23.73
C VAL A 290 -12.75 0.48 -24.18
N HIS A 291 -12.74 -0.69 -24.80
CA HIS A 291 -11.57 -1.25 -25.47
C HIS A 291 -12.00 -1.74 -26.85
N CYS A 292 -11.39 -1.21 -27.91
CA CYS A 292 -11.82 -1.43 -29.28
C CYS A 292 -10.86 -2.35 -30.04
N ASP A 293 -9.60 -1.92 -30.14
CA ASP A 293 -8.65 -2.40 -31.16
C ASP A 293 -7.31 -2.77 -30.52
N TRP A 294 -7.27 -3.89 -29.79
CA TRP A 294 -6.09 -4.29 -29.02
C TRP A 294 -5.22 -5.30 -29.75
N SER A 295 -3.89 -5.20 -29.54
CA SER A 295 -2.96 -6.26 -29.94
C SER A 295 -2.86 -7.36 -28.86
N TRP A 296 -2.55 -8.59 -29.26
CA TRP A 296 -2.27 -9.69 -28.32
C TRP A 296 -1.11 -9.38 -27.37
N ARG A 297 -0.11 -8.61 -27.83
CA ARG A 297 1.01 -8.15 -26.99
C ARG A 297 0.56 -7.16 -25.92
N SER A 298 -0.36 -6.25 -26.25
CA SER A 298 -0.94 -5.30 -25.29
C SER A 298 -1.79 -6.03 -24.25
N LEU A 299 -2.60 -6.99 -24.69
CA LEU A 299 -3.40 -7.86 -23.82
C LEU A 299 -2.50 -8.61 -22.82
N ALA A 300 -1.50 -9.35 -23.30
CA ALA A 300 -0.61 -10.14 -22.46
C ALA A 300 0.13 -9.27 -21.42
N ARG A 301 0.70 -8.13 -21.83
CA ARG A 301 1.39 -7.21 -20.92
C ARG A 301 0.47 -6.69 -19.82
N ARG A 302 -0.76 -6.32 -20.17
CA ARG A 302 -1.74 -5.80 -19.20
C ARG A 302 -2.21 -6.88 -18.23
N HIS A 303 -2.54 -8.06 -18.72
CA HIS A 303 -2.98 -9.17 -17.87
C HIS A 303 -1.89 -9.62 -16.91
N LEU A 304 -0.65 -9.80 -17.38
CA LEU A 304 0.49 -10.15 -16.53
C LEU A 304 0.73 -9.11 -15.45
N ARG A 305 0.67 -7.82 -15.82
CA ARG A 305 0.76 -6.71 -14.88
C ARG A 305 -0.32 -6.78 -13.79
N HIS A 306 -1.59 -6.92 -14.18
CA HIS A 306 -2.68 -6.93 -13.23
C HIS A 306 -2.67 -8.17 -12.34
N ALA A 307 -2.33 -9.34 -12.89
CA ALA A 307 -2.17 -10.57 -12.11
C ALA A 307 -1.04 -10.43 -11.09
N ALA A 308 0.11 -9.89 -11.50
CA ALA A 308 1.23 -9.66 -10.59
C ALA A 308 0.92 -8.61 -9.51
N MET A 309 0.11 -7.60 -9.84
CA MET A 309 -0.39 -6.61 -8.88
C MET A 309 -1.37 -7.22 -7.88
N ARG A 310 -2.35 -8.02 -8.32
CA ARG A 310 -3.28 -8.72 -7.42
C ARG A 310 -2.56 -9.69 -6.47
N ARG A 311 -1.57 -10.43 -7.00
CA ARG A 311 -0.70 -11.30 -6.19
C ARG A 311 0.02 -10.53 -5.08
N ARG A 312 0.46 -9.31 -5.36
CA ARG A 312 1.12 -8.44 -4.36
C ARG A 312 0.13 -7.90 -3.32
N LEU A 313 -1.04 -7.46 -3.75
CA LEU A 313 -2.02 -6.80 -2.87
C LEU A 313 -2.71 -7.76 -1.90
N CYS A 314 -3.06 -8.96 -2.38
CA CYS A 314 -3.79 -9.96 -1.60
C CYS A 314 -3.19 -11.35 -1.84
N PRO A 315 -1.96 -11.62 -1.36
CA PRO A 315 -1.24 -12.86 -1.65
C PRO A 315 -1.99 -14.12 -1.17
N TRP A 316 -2.77 -14.00 -0.10
CA TRP A 316 -3.59 -15.10 0.42
C TRP A 316 -4.84 -15.38 -0.43
N ALA A 317 -5.40 -14.35 -1.07
CA ALA A 317 -6.59 -14.47 -1.91
C ALA A 317 -6.23 -14.86 -3.36
N TYR A 318 -5.00 -14.59 -3.79
CA TYR A 318 -4.54 -14.87 -5.14
C TYR A 318 -4.67 -16.36 -5.56
N PRO A 319 -4.33 -17.35 -4.72
CA PRO A 319 -4.62 -18.77 -5.00
C PRO A 319 -6.12 -19.09 -5.12
N LEU A 320 -6.97 -18.38 -4.39
CA LEU A 320 -8.42 -18.60 -4.43
C LEU A 320 -9.02 -18.17 -5.78
N GLU A 321 -8.36 -17.30 -6.56
CA GLU A 321 -8.81 -16.95 -7.91
C GLU A 321 -8.93 -18.19 -8.82
N LEU A 322 -8.11 -19.21 -8.63
CA LEU A 322 -8.22 -20.47 -9.38
C LEU A 322 -9.51 -21.23 -9.07
N LEU A 323 -10.02 -21.15 -7.85
CA LEU A 323 -11.31 -21.78 -7.49
C LEU A 323 -12.50 -21.03 -8.09
N VAL A 324 -12.33 -19.76 -8.44
CA VAL A 324 -13.39 -18.94 -9.05
C VAL A 324 -13.40 -19.07 -10.57
N ASN A 325 -12.40 -19.71 -11.17
CA ASN A 325 -12.39 -20.07 -12.60
C ASN A 325 -12.63 -21.58 -12.77
N PRO A 326 -13.83 -22.02 -13.20
CA PRO A 326 -14.12 -23.45 -13.32
C PRO A 326 -13.42 -24.18 -14.47
N LEU A 327 -12.94 -23.46 -15.48
CA LEU A 327 -12.46 -24.09 -16.70
C LEU A 327 -11.20 -24.97 -16.51
N PRO A 328 -10.14 -24.53 -15.80
CA PRO A 328 -8.95 -25.35 -15.58
C PRO A 328 -9.26 -26.69 -14.89
N TRP A 329 -10.14 -26.67 -13.89
CA TRP A 329 -10.57 -27.88 -13.17
C TRP A 329 -11.42 -28.78 -14.05
N THR A 330 -12.31 -28.20 -14.85
CA THR A 330 -13.14 -28.95 -15.78
C THR A 330 -12.30 -29.64 -16.86
N LEU A 331 -11.28 -28.95 -17.40
CA LEU A 331 -10.39 -29.54 -18.41
C LEU A 331 -9.44 -30.60 -17.83
N ALA A 332 -9.05 -30.46 -16.55
CA ALA A 332 -8.25 -31.49 -15.88
C ALA A 332 -8.96 -32.86 -15.79
N LEU A 333 -10.31 -32.88 -15.82
CA LEU A 333 -11.09 -34.12 -15.87
C LEU A 333 -10.95 -34.90 -17.18
N LEU A 334 -10.40 -34.30 -18.26
CA LEU A 334 -10.11 -35.05 -19.48
C LEU A 334 -9.05 -36.14 -19.27
N ALA A 335 -8.25 -36.04 -18.21
CA ALA A 335 -7.26 -37.04 -17.83
C ALA A 335 -7.83 -38.16 -16.94
N THR A 336 -9.15 -38.19 -16.70
CA THR A 336 -9.82 -39.15 -15.81
C THR A 336 -11.03 -39.79 -16.48
N ASP A 337 -11.63 -40.79 -15.83
CA ASP A 337 -12.88 -41.41 -16.30
C ASP A 337 -14.08 -40.45 -16.30
N ALA A 338 -13.94 -39.27 -15.68
CA ALA A 338 -14.95 -38.22 -15.70
C ALA A 338 -14.92 -37.36 -16.98
N ALA A 339 -14.04 -37.66 -17.94
CA ALA A 339 -13.89 -36.92 -19.20
C ALA A 339 -15.21 -36.75 -19.97
N VAL A 340 -16.14 -37.72 -19.87
CA VAL A 340 -17.45 -37.68 -20.52
C VAL A 340 -18.32 -36.49 -20.09
N TRP A 341 -18.10 -35.95 -18.88
CA TRP A 341 -18.87 -34.82 -18.35
C TRP A 341 -18.34 -33.46 -18.79
N VAL A 342 -17.10 -33.39 -19.29
CA VAL A 342 -16.40 -32.14 -19.63
C VAL A 342 -17.21 -31.25 -20.58
N PRO A 343 -17.81 -31.75 -21.69
CA PRO A 343 -18.59 -30.90 -22.59
C PRO A 343 -19.78 -30.23 -21.90
N SER A 344 -20.51 -30.97 -21.05
CA SER A 344 -21.67 -30.47 -20.32
C SER A 344 -21.28 -29.42 -19.27
N LEU A 345 -20.17 -29.64 -18.56
CA LEU A 345 -19.66 -28.71 -17.55
C LEU A 345 -19.15 -27.42 -18.19
N VAL A 346 -18.44 -27.51 -19.32
CA VAL A 346 -18.03 -26.33 -20.10
C VAL A 346 -19.25 -25.58 -20.63
N ALA A 347 -20.24 -26.28 -21.19
CA ALA A 347 -21.48 -25.65 -21.66
C ALA A 347 -22.23 -24.94 -20.54
N PHE A 348 -22.33 -25.55 -19.35
CA PHE A 348 -22.96 -24.95 -18.18
C PHE A 348 -22.24 -23.65 -17.77
N LYS A 349 -20.91 -23.67 -17.67
CA LYS A 349 -20.11 -22.48 -17.38
C LYS A 349 -20.31 -21.38 -18.42
N LEU A 350 -20.38 -21.72 -19.72
CA LEU A 350 -20.63 -20.75 -20.80
C LEU A 350 -21.99 -20.08 -20.65
N ILE A 351 -23.04 -20.83 -20.31
CA ILE A 351 -24.37 -20.28 -20.07
C ILE A 351 -24.33 -19.27 -18.92
N LEU A 352 -23.64 -19.59 -17.82
CA LEU A 352 -23.51 -18.69 -16.67
C LEU A 352 -22.76 -17.40 -17.03
N GLU A 353 -21.61 -17.48 -17.72
CA GLU A 353 -20.86 -16.27 -18.06
C GLU A 353 -21.59 -15.40 -19.11
N VAL A 354 -22.16 -16.00 -20.15
CA VAL A 354 -22.90 -15.26 -21.18
C VAL A 354 -24.11 -14.55 -20.59
N SER A 355 -24.84 -15.22 -19.69
CA SER A 355 -25.98 -14.60 -19.00
C SER A 355 -25.53 -13.51 -18.05
N ALA A 356 -24.49 -13.72 -17.23
CA ALA A 356 -23.94 -12.68 -16.34
C ALA A 356 -23.48 -11.44 -17.11
N ALA A 357 -22.74 -11.63 -18.20
CA ALA A 357 -22.28 -10.54 -19.05
C ALA A 357 -23.45 -9.79 -19.70
N ARG A 358 -24.50 -10.50 -20.16
CA ARG A 358 -25.73 -9.87 -20.68
C ARG A 358 -26.44 -9.05 -19.60
N MET A 359 -26.50 -9.55 -18.37
CA MET A 359 -27.18 -8.89 -17.26
C MET A 359 -26.49 -7.59 -16.83
N LEU A 360 -25.16 -7.59 -16.79
CA LEU A 360 -24.34 -6.44 -16.41
C LEU A 360 -24.14 -5.43 -17.55
N ARG A 361 -23.87 -5.88 -18.78
CA ARG A 361 -23.66 -4.99 -19.93
C ARG A 361 -24.95 -4.37 -20.46
N GLY A 362 -26.07 -5.08 -20.31
CA GLY A 362 -27.37 -4.69 -20.87
C GLY A 362 -27.48 -4.87 -22.40
N THR A 363 -26.51 -5.52 -23.03
CA THR A 363 -26.48 -5.78 -24.49
C THR A 363 -26.34 -7.27 -24.77
N SER A 364 -26.90 -7.74 -25.88
CA SER A 364 -26.68 -9.10 -26.36
C SER A 364 -25.22 -9.32 -26.78
N LEU A 365 -24.65 -10.47 -26.40
CA LEU A 365 -23.34 -10.89 -26.89
C LEU A 365 -23.48 -11.54 -28.26
N HIS A 366 -22.56 -11.24 -29.16
CA HIS A 366 -22.43 -11.92 -30.45
C HIS A 366 -21.87 -13.35 -30.27
N TRP A 367 -22.13 -14.28 -31.20
CA TRP A 367 -21.71 -15.68 -31.08
C TRP A 367 -20.19 -15.86 -30.88
N ARG A 368 -19.36 -14.96 -31.42
CA ARG A 368 -17.90 -14.93 -31.22
C ARG A 368 -17.49 -14.89 -29.74
N HIS A 369 -18.33 -14.35 -28.86
CA HIS A 369 -18.03 -14.33 -27.42
C HIS A 369 -18.11 -15.72 -26.80
N ALA A 370 -18.99 -16.60 -27.29
CA ALA A 370 -19.07 -17.97 -26.80
C ALA A 370 -17.77 -18.75 -27.05
N VAL A 371 -17.08 -18.46 -28.18
CA VAL A 371 -15.75 -19.01 -28.49
C VAL A 371 -14.63 -18.27 -27.74
N ALA A 372 -14.78 -16.97 -27.52
CA ALA A 372 -13.79 -16.16 -26.81
C ALA A 372 -13.69 -16.51 -25.32
N ILE A 373 -14.80 -16.87 -24.67
CA ILE A 373 -14.84 -17.18 -23.23
C ILE A 373 -13.88 -18.31 -22.82
N PRO A 374 -13.92 -19.53 -23.41
CA PRO A 374 -13.06 -20.61 -22.96
C PRO A 374 -11.59 -20.32 -23.29
N LEU A 375 -11.31 -19.67 -24.43
CA LEU A 375 -9.95 -19.27 -24.80
C LEU A 375 -9.42 -18.17 -23.86
N LYS A 376 -10.26 -17.21 -23.48
CA LYS A 376 -9.94 -16.19 -22.47
C LYS A 376 -9.54 -16.85 -21.16
N ASP A 377 -10.31 -17.79 -20.66
CA ASP A 377 -10.03 -18.45 -19.38
C ASP A 377 -8.70 -19.20 -19.40
N LEU A 378 -8.39 -19.87 -20.51
CA LEU A 378 -7.10 -20.53 -20.71
C LEU A 378 -5.96 -19.51 -20.69
N CYS A 379 -6.08 -18.41 -21.45
CA CYS A 379 -5.09 -17.34 -21.45
C CYS A 379 -4.93 -16.70 -20.07
N TYR A 380 -6.04 -16.51 -19.34
CA TYR A 380 -6.02 -15.95 -17.99
C TYR A 380 -5.35 -16.88 -17.00
N THR A 381 -5.65 -18.18 -17.06
CA THR A 381 -5.04 -19.21 -16.22
C THR A 381 -3.53 -19.29 -16.49
N ALA A 382 -3.13 -19.29 -17.76
CA ALA A 382 -1.71 -19.22 -18.13
C ALA A 382 -1.04 -17.94 -17.60
N GLY A 383 -1.73 -16.79 -17.72
CA GLY A 383 -1.28 -15.52 -17.16
C GLY A 383 -1.15 -15.53 -15.63
N TRP A 384 -2.05 -16.23 -14.94
CA TRP A 384 -2.03 -16.40 -13.49
C TRP A 384 -0.75 -17.12 -13.04
N PHE A 385 -0.39 -18.22 -13.70
CA PHE A 385 0.86 -18.95 -13.44
C PHE A 385 2.09 -18.14 -13.85
N ALA A 386 2.06 -17.50 -15.02
CA ALA A 386 3.17 -16.68 -15.51
C ALA A 386 3.49 -15.51 -14.56
N ALA A 387 2.46 -14.93 -13.91
CA ALA A 387 2.63 -13.85 -12.94
C ALA A 387 3.41 -14.24 -11.68
N LEU A 388 3.57 -15.54 -11.38
CA LEU A 388 4.45 -16.02 -10.30
C LEU A 388 5.92 -15.70 -10.59
N ALA A 389 6.32 -15.70 -11.87
CA ALA A 389 7.70 -15.42 -12.30
C ALA A 389 7.96 -13.91 -12.54
N VAL A 390 6.92 -13.08 -12.60
CA VAL A 390 7.04 -11.64 -12.88
C VAL A 390 7.54 -10.91 -11.62
N ARG A 391 8.71 -10.27 -11.73
CA ARG A 391 9.35 -9.44 -10.69
C ARG A 391 9.40 -7.95 -11.03
N THR A 392 9.14 -7.59 -12.28
CA THR A 392 9.15 -6.20 -12.76
C THR A 392 7.96 -5.99 -13.69
N VAL A 393 7.37 -4.81 -13.64
CA VAL A 393 6.27 -4.41 -14.51
C VAL A 393 6.62 -3.08 -15.16
N HIS A 394 6.50 -3.03 -16.48
CA HIS A 394 6.56 -1.77 -17.21
C HIS A 394 5.18 -1.12 -17.26
N TRP A 395 5.09 0.12 -16.78
CA TRP A 395 3.88 0.94 -16.80
C TRP A 395 4.17 2.29 -17.47
N ARG A 396 3.59 2.54 -18.66
CA ARG A 396 3.64 3.82 -19.39
C ARG A 396 5.05 4.48 -19.38
N GLY A 397 6.10 3.68 -19.66
CA GLY A 397 7.49 4.16 -19.73
C GLY A 397 8.30 4.03 -18.43
N ALA A 398 7.65 3.78 -17.29
CA ALA A 398 8.33 3.51 -16.02
C ALA A 398 8.45 2.00 -15.77
N THR A 399 9.64 1.54 -15.36
CA THR A 399 9.85 0.17 -14.89
C THR A 399 9.65 0.14 -13.38
N CYS A 400 8.53 -0.39 -12.92
CA CYS A 400 8.30 -0.62 -11.50
C CYS A 400 8.82 -2.01 -11.12
N LEU A 401 9.77 -2.09 -10.19
CA LEU A 401 10.08 -3.35 -9.53
C LEU A 401 8.85 -3.76 -8.69
N LEU A 402 8.34 -4.96 -8.95
CA LEU A 402 7.47 -5.65 -8.00
C LEU A 402 8.40 -6.21 -6.93
N LEU A 403 8.76 -5.36 -5.96
CA LEU A 403 9.41 -5.82 -4.75
C LEU A 403 8.59 -6.97 -4.18
N SER A 404 9.27 -8.07 -3.86
CA SER A 404 8.68 -9.29 -3.32
C SER A 404 7.73 -8.92 -2.17
N ALA A 405 6.50 -9.40 -2.21
CA ALA A 405 5.60 -9.42 -1.06
C ALA A 405 6.12 -10.44 -0.03
N ALA A 406 7.28 -10.19 0.57
CA ALA A 406 7.43 -10.50 1.98
C ALA A 406 6.39 -9.61 2.67
N GLY A 407 5.37 -10.24 3.28
CA GLY A 407 4.07 -9.63 3.59
C GLY A 407 4.16 -8.20 4.09
N ALA A 408 3.28 -7.32 3.60
CA ALA A 408 3.18 -5.89 3.93
C ALA A 408 3.89 -5.59 5.25
N ALA A 409 5.17 -5.20 5.12
CA ALA A 409 6.03 -5.15 6.28
C ALA A 409 5.42 -4.10 7.21
N GLN A 410 5.08 -4.50 8.44
CA GLN A 410 4.48 -3.58 9.41
C GLN A 410 5.32 -2.30 9.44
N PRO A 411 4.71 -1.11 9.57
CA PRO A 411 5.47 0.12 9.62
C PRO A 411 6.59 0.01 10.65
N LEU A 412 7.79 0.48 10.31
CA LEU A 412 8.90 0.59 11.23
C LEU A 412 8.56 1.68 12.24
N ARG A 413 8.23 1.26 13.47
CA ARG A 413 7.97 2.20 14.57
C ARG A 413 9.29 2.63 15.17
N VAL A 414 9.68 3.88 14.95
CA VAL A 414 10.94 4.44 15.41
C VAL A 414 10.65 5.36 16.60
N GLY A 415 11.17 5.00 17.77
CA GLY A 415 11.07 5.85 18.95
C GLY A 415 12.16 6.91 18.96
N MET A 416 11.77 8.17 19.18
CA MET A 416 12.70 9.28 19.37
C MET A 416 12.09 10.42 20.20
N GLU A 417 12.91 11.28 20.78
CA GLU A 417 12.46 12.46 21.51
C GLU A 417 12.64 13.71 20.63
N LEU A 418 11.53 14.31 20.15
CA LEU A 418 11.55 15.45 19.21
C LEU A 418 11.84 16.80 19.89
N ALA A 419 12.86 16.83 20.75
CA ALA A 419 13.26 17.99 21.53
C ALA A 419 14.77 18.29 21.46
N TYR A 420 15.45 17.74 20.45
CA TYR A 420 16.90 17.80 20.26
C TYR A 420 17.29 18.29 18.84
N PRO A 421 17.08 19.58 18.53
CA PRO A 421 17.47 20.15 17.23
C PRO A 421 19.00 20.16 17.06
N PRO A 422 19.53 19.90 15.85
CA PRO A 422 18.84 19.70 14.57
C PRO A 422 18.58 18.22 14.25
N PHE A 423 18.76 17.30 15.21
CA PHE A 423 18.63 15.86 14.99
C PHE A 423 17.19 15.37 15.08
N GLU A 424 16.54 15.63 16.21
CA GLU A 424 15.16 15.26 16.48
C GLU A 424 14.36 16.51 16.88
N MET A 425 13.57 17.06 15.97
CA MET A 425 12.79 18.26 16.23
C MET A 425 11.44 18.21 15.52
N THR A 426 10.65 19.27 15.71
CA THR A 426 9.41 19.47 14.96
C THR A 426 9.52 20.71 14.09
N ASP A 427 8.89 20.66 12.92
CA ASP A 427 8.69 21.85 12.09
C ASP A 427 7.61 22.77 12.71
N PRO A 428 7.40 24.00 12.19
CA PRO A 428 6.37 24.90 12.70
C PRO A 428 4.93 24.34 12.63
N GLN A 429 4.70 23.28 11.84
CA GLN A 429 3.43 22.58 11.72
C GLN A 429 3.32 21.39 12.69
N GLY A 430 4.32 21.18 13.55
CA GLY A 430 4.35 20.10 14.54
C GLY A 430 4.75 18.74 13.99
N ARG A 431 5.24 18.64 12.74
CA ARG A 431 5.67 17.38 12.13
C ARG A 431 7.12 17.05 12.50
N PRO A 432 7.49 15.78 12.71
CA PRO A 432 8.87 15.38 12.97
C PRO A 432 9.80 15.81 11.82
N THR A 433 10.95 16.38 12.15
CA THR A 433 12.00 16.74 11.21
C THR A 433 13.39 16.72 11.87
N GLY A 434 14.45 16.81 11.08
CA GLY A 434 15.84 16.77 11.53
C GLY A 434 16.64 15.58 11.01
N VAL A 435 17.93 15.53 11.35
CA VAL A 435 18.88 14.53 10.85
C VAL A 435 18.44 13.09 11.16
N SER A 436 18.04 12.81 12.40
CA SER A 436 17.64 11.47 12.83
C SER A 436 16.31 11.05 12.23
N VAL A 437 15.42 12.00 11.97
CA VAL A 437 14.17 11.78 11.21
C VAL A 437 14.49 11.38 9.77
N ARG A 438 15.39 12.10 9.09
CA ARG A 438 15.82 11.74 7.73
C ARG A 438 16.55 10.40 7.67
N LEU A 439 17.34 10.09 8.69
CA LEU A 439 17.99 8.78 8.81
C LEU A 439 16.96 7.66 8.99
N ALA A 440 15.93 7.87 9.83
CA ALA A 440 14.83 6.93 10.02
C ALA A 440 14.04 6.70 8.73
N GLU A 441 13.69 7.78 8.00
CA GLU A 441 13.03 7.70 6.69
C GLU A 441 13.88 6.95 5.66
N ALA A 442 15.19 7.21 5.61
CA ALA A 442 16.11 6.51 4.73
C ALA A 442 16.21 5.01 5.07
N LEU A 443 16.26 4.67 6.36
CA LEU A 443 16.20 3.28 6.84
C LEU A 443 14.88 2.62 6.42
N GLY A 444 13.74 3.27 6.61
CA GLY A 444 12.43 2.77 6.17
C GLY A 444 12.40 2.47 4.67
N ARG A 445 12.90 3.38 3.84
CA ARG A 445 13.05 3.16 2.39
C ARG A 445 13.94 1.97 2.06
N HIS A 446 15.08 1.82 2.74
CA HIS A 446 15.98 0.68 2.55
C HIS A 446 15.31 -0.65 2.93
N LEU A 447 14.50 -0.66 4.00
CA LEU A 447 13.76 -1.83 4.46
C LEU A 447 12.47 -2.09 3.68
N GLY A 448 12.03 -1.16 2.84
CA GLY A 448 10.70 -1.22 2.20
C GLY A 448 9.55 -1.14 3.22
N ARG A 449 9.75 -0.41 4.33
CA ARG A 449 8.78 -0.22 5.42
C ARG A 449 8.44 1.26 5.56
N ASP A 450 7.15 1.57 5.72
CA ASP A 450 6.74 2.92 6.14
C ASP A 450 7.29 3.22 7.53
N VAL A 451 7.61 4.48 7.82
CA VAL A 451 8.17 4.89 9.10
C VAL A 451 7.12 5.62 9.92
N VAL A 452 6.89 5.15 11.14
CA VAL A 452 6.06 5.84 12.12
C VAL A 452 6.95 6.32 13.24
N ILE A 453 7.01 7.64 13.42
CA ILE A 453 7.84 8.27 14.45
C ILE A 453 7.00 8.41 15.72
N GLU A 454 7.45 7.75 16.78
CA GLU A 454 6.84 7.78 18.10
C GLU A 454 7.62 8.76 18.98
N ASN A 455 7.04 9.93 19.23
CA ASN A 455 7.64 10.95 20.10
C ASN A 455 7.54 10.51 21.58
N ILE A 456 8.65 10.05 22.15
CA ILE A 456 8.72 9.50 23.51
C ILE A 456 9.84 10.20 24.27
N ALA A 457 9.59 10.58 25.52
CA ALA A 457 10.63 11.14 26.40
C ALA A 457 11.84 10.21 26.49
N PHE A 458 13.06 10.77 26.53
CA PHE A 458 14.29 9.99 26.36
C PHE A 458 14.45 8.83 27.36
N ASP A 459 14.03 9.00 28.62
CA ASP A 459 14.07 7.96 29.65
C ASP A 459 13.04 6.82 29.41
N GLY A 460 12.01 7.07 28.61
CA GLY A 460 10.98 6.11 28.21
C GLY A 460 11.33 5.26 26.97
N LEU A 461 12.39 5.60 26.23
CA LEU A 461 12.74 4.92 24.96
C LEU A 461 13.11 3.44 25.15
N ILE A 462 14.00 3.14 26.10
CA ILE A 462 14.42 1.75 26.37
C ILE A 462 13.23 0.90 26.87
N PRO A 463 12.42 1.36 27.85
CA PRO A 463 11.18 0.67 28.21
C PRO A 463 10.24 0.42 27.02
N ALA A 464 9.99 1.43 26.17
CA ALA A 464 9.12 1.30 25.02
C ALA A 464 9.63 0.28 23.98
N LEU A 465 10.95 0.20 23.81
CA LEU A 465 11.59 -0.79 22.95
C LEU A 465 11.40 -2.21 23.50
N LYS A 466 11.59 -2.39 24.81
CA LYS A 466 11.43 -3.69 25.49
C LYS A 466 9.98 -4.20 25.48
N THR A 467 9.00 -3.31 25.55
CA THR A 467 7.58 -3.67 25.51
C THR A 467 7.06 -3.89 24.09
N GLY A 468 7.88 -3.66 23.06
CA GLY A 468 7.48 -3.78 21.66
C GLY A 468 6.55 -2.65 21.18
N LYS A 469 6.45 -1.54 21.92
CA LYS A 469 5.74 -0.33 21.47
C LYS A 469 6.44 0.29 20.25
N ILE A 470 7.78 0.23 20.24
CA ILE A 470 8.63 0.65 19.11
C ILE A 470 9.52 -0.52 18.66
N ASP A 471 10.00 -0.46 17.42
CA ASP A 471 10.86 -1.47 16.81
C ASP A 471 12.35 -1.14 16.98
N CYS A 472 12.70 0.14 16.89
CA CYS A 472 14.05 0.63 17.10
C CYS A 472 14.05 2.05 17.67
N VAL A 473 15.21 2.49 18.17
CA VAL A 473 15.44 3.81 18.72
C VAL A 473 16.49 4.54 17.89
N ILE A 474 16.12 5.69 17.34
CA ILE A 474 17.01 6.61 16.60
C ILE A 474 16.84 8.00 17.22
N SER A 475 17.52 8.25 18.33
CA SER A 475 17.33 9.45 19.16
C SER A 475 18.64 9.89 19.83
N SER A 476 19.72 10.06 19.04
CA SER A 476 21.06 10.38 19.54
C SER A 476 21.51 9.52 20.75
N MET A 477 21.18 8.23 20.72
CA MET A 477 21.38 7.34 21.87
C MET A 477 22.82 6.82 21.91
N THR A 478 23.56 7.21 22.95
CA THR A 478 24.90 6.65 23.22
C THR A 478 24.83 5.14 23.53
N ALA A 479 25.65 4.36 22.82
CA ALA A 479 25.87 2.95 23.09
C ALA A 479 26.80 2.76 24.31
N THR A 480 26.22 2.49 25.48
CA THR A 480 26.99 2.23 26.71
C THR A 480 26.96 0.76 27.11
N PRO A 481 28.00 0.23 27.81
CA PRO A 481 27.98 -1.14 28.30
C PRO A 481 26.77 -1.45 29.19
N GLU A 482 26.30 -0.47 29.97
CA GLU A 482 25.13 -0.63 30.83
C GLU A 482 23.83 -0.77 30.03
N ARG A 483 23.63 0.07 29.00
CA ARG A 483 22.48 -0.07 28.09
C ARG A 483 22.56 -1.37 27.28
N ALA A 484 23.76 -1.77 26.89
CA ALA A 484 24.02 -3.02 26.16
C ALA A 484 23.69 -4.28 26.98
N LYS A 485 23.50 -4.19 28.30
CA LYS A 485 22.90 -5.28 29.11
C LYS A 485 21.41 -5.43 28.83
N SER A 486 20.70 -4.33 28.58
CA SER A 486 19.24 -4.31 28.41
C SER A 486 18.75 -4.40 26.97
N ILE A 487 19.48 -3.80 26.02
CA ILE A 487 19.13 -3.71 24.59
C ILE A 487 20.35 -4.05 23.72
N ALA A 488 20.13 -4.31 22.44
CA ALA A 488 21.19 -4.41 21.45
C ALA A 488 21.42 -3.06 20.76
N PHE A 489 22.60 -2.90 20.16
CA PHE A 489 22.95 -1.73 19.34
C PHE A 489 23.39 -2.15 17.94
N SER A 490 23.15 -1.29 16.97
CA SER A 490 23.76 -1.36 15.64
C SER A 490 25.25 -0.99 15.68
N GLU A 491 25.91 -1.08 14.53
CA GLU A 491 27.15 -0.34 14.28
C GLU A 491 26.92 1.17 14.53
N PRO A 492 27.95 1.89 15.01
CA PRO A 492 27.81 3.31 15.29
C PRO A 492 27.62 4.13 14.00
N TYR A 493 26.75 5.13 14.07
CA TYR A 493 26.47 6.05 12.97
C TYR A 493 26.96 7.48 13.23
N LEU A 494 27.44 7.77 14.45
CA LEU A 494 28.03 9.07 14.78
C LEU A 494 28.98 8.90 15.96
N ARG A 495 30.11 9.64 15.93
CA ARG A 495 31.03 9.76 17.07
C ARG A 495 30.94 11.16 17.68
N THR A 496 30.82 11.23 18.99
CA THR A 496 30.74 12.45 19.78
C THR A 496 31.41 12.23 21.14
N GLY A 497 31.15 13.10 22.12
CA GLY A 497 31.53 12.86 23.49
C GLY A 497 31.02 13.94 24.44
N LEU A 498 31.18 13.71 25.74
CA LEU A 498 30.73 14.63 26.78
C LEU A 498 31.65 15.85 26.86
N ALA A 499 31.01 17.01 26.81
CA ALA A 499 31.56 18.34 26.90
C ALA A 499 30.86 19.11 28.04
N LEU A 500 31.30 20.35 28.28
CA LEU A 500 30.78 21.17 29.37
C LEU A 500 30.31 22.53 28.88
N LEU A 501 29.05 22.86 29.17
CA LEU A 501 28.57 24.24 29.15
C LEU A 501 28.73 24.80 30.56
N VAL A 502 29.48 25.88 30.71
CA VAL A 502 29.92 26.41 32.01
C VAL A 502 29.44 27.83 32.17
N SER A 503 28.96 28.20 33.36
CA SER A 503 28.57 29.59 33.62
C SER A 503 29.79 30.51 33.53
N ALA A 504 29.63 31.68 32.92
CA ALA A 504 30.68 32.69 32.89
C ALA A 504 31.09 33.16 34.30
N LYS A 505 30.18 33.03 35.28
CA LYS A 505 30.41 33.36 36.70
C LYS A 505 31.17 32.26 37.46
N SER A 506 31.27 31.06 36.89
CA SER A 506 31.88 29.91 37.57
C SER A 506 33.41 29.93 37.40
N PRO A 507 34.19 29.65 38.46
CA PRO A 507 35.66 29.54 38.34
C PRO A 507 36.14 28.26 37.64
N LEU A 508 35.23 27.37 37.19
CA LEU A 508 35.55 26.07 36.59
C LEU A 508 36.37 26.22 35.30
N GLN A 509 37.49 25.50 35.16
CA GLN A 509 38.36 25.57 33.98
C GLN A 509 38.42 24.26 33.19
N SER A 510 38.08 23.13 33.80
CA SER A 510 38.12 21.82 33.15
C SER A 510 37.15 20.81 33.77
N ALA A 511 37.00 19.64 33.13
CA ALA A 511 36.23 18.53 33.69
C ALA A 511 36.78 18.03 35.05
N ALA A 512 38.08 18.20 35.33
CA ALA A 512 38.66 17.81 36.61
C ALA A 512 38.14 18.66 37.79
N ASP A 513 37.64 19.87 37.52
CA ASP A 513 37.14 20.81 38.53
C ASP A 513 35.67 20.58 38.89
N LEU A 514 34.98 19.64 38.22
CA LEU A 514 33.55 19.36 38.41
C LEU A 514 33.25 18.86 39.81
N ASP A 515 34.11 18.00 40.37
CA ASP A 515 33.89 17.36 41.66
C ASP A 515 34.51 18.16 42.80
N ALA A 516 33.91 19.28 43.19
CA ALA A 516 34.38 20.07 44.34
C ALA A 516 33.20 20.48 45.26
N PRO A 517 33.44 20.66 46.57
CA PRO A 517 32.42 21.15 47.48
C PRO A 517 31.84 22.50 47.02
N GLY A 518 30.53 22.67 47.14
CA GLY A 518 29.82 23.88 46.73
C GLY A 518 29.54 24.00 45.24
N ARG A 519 30.04 23.07 44.39
CA ARG A 519 29.70 23.03 42.97
C ARG A 519 28.29 22.53 42.74
N VAL A 520 27.58 23.14 41.79
CA VAL A 520 26.26 22.70 41.34
C VAL A 520 26.34 22.29 39.88
N ILE A 521 26.14 21.01 39.58
CA ILE A 521 26.25 20.47 38.23
C ILE A 521 24.85 20.06 37.74
N ALA A 522 24.34 20.76 36.72
CA ALA A 522 23.08 20.43 36.09
C ALA A 522 23.27 19.24 35.13
N VAL A 523 22.30 18.33 35.11
CA VAL A 523 22.26 17.20 34.19
C VAL A 523 20.82 16.90 33.78
N LYS A 524 20.63 16.45 32.54
CA LYS A 524 19.33 15.97 32.07
C LYS A 524 19.16 14.50 32.46
N LYS A 525 18.01 14.18 33.05
CA LYS A 525 17.66 12.82 33.50
C LYS A 525 17.79 11.80 32.36
N GLY A 526 18.28 10.59 32.68
CA GLY A 526 18.45 9.48 31.73
C GLY A 526 19.66 9.55 30.78
N THR A 527 20.41 10.65 30.75
CA THR A 527 21.52 10.87 29.80
C THR A 527 22.85 10.31 30.29
N THR A 528 23.85 10.21 29.41
CA THR A 528 25.21 9.79 29.79
C THR A 528 25.90 10.81 30.70
N GLY A 529 25.60 12.10 30.54
CA GLY A 529 26.03 13.16 31.47
C GLY A 529 25.49 12.95 32.88
N HIS A 530 24.22 12.55 33.02
CA HIS A 530 23.64 12.19 34.32
C HIS A 530 24.30 10.94 34.92
N GLN A 531 24.53 9.90 34.11
CA GLN A 531 25.21 8.67 34.56
C GLN A 531 26.63 8.95 35.04
N TYR A 532 27.37 9.79 34.30
CA TYR A 532 28.70 10.23 34.70
C TYR A 532 28.65 11.04 36.00
N ALA A 533 27.76 12.03 36.10
CA ALA A 533 27.64 12.84 37.30
C ALA A 533 27.35 11.99 38.55
N ALA A 534 26.33 11.10 38.48
CA ALA A 534 25.96 10.25 39.60
C ALA A 534 27.05 9.21 39.95
N GLY A 535 27.76 8.69 38.94
CA GLY A 535 28.81 7.69 39.10
C GLY A 535 30.11 8.27 39.67
N SER A 536 30.53 9.42 39.16
CA SER A 536 31.89 9.96 39.35
C SER A 536 31.97 11.17 40.26
N LEU A 537 30.92 12.01 40.34
CA LEU A 537 30.93 13.19 41.21
C LEU A 537 30.38 12.80 42.60
N LYS A 538 31.16 13.06 43.64
CA LYS A 538 30.85 12.69 45.04
C LYS A 538 30.76 13.90 45.96
N ARG A 539 31.39 15.02 45.61
CA ARG A 539 31.50 16.25 46.40
C ARG A 539 30.64 17.38 45.84
N ALA A 540 30.32 17.35 44.55
CA ALA A 540 29.43 18.31 43.91
C ALA A 540 27.95 17.99 44.11
N ARG A 541 27.10 19.02 44.15
CA ARG A 541 25.64 18.87 44.14
C ARG A 541 25.15 18.63 42.72
N ILE A 542 24.52 17.49 42.48
CA ILE A 542 23.94 17.13 41.17
C ILE A 542 22.51 17.63 41.10
N LEU A 543 22.21 18.52 40.16
CA LEU A 543 20.88 19.02 39.87
C LEU A 543 20.31 18.27 38.66
N VAL A 544 19.44 17.29 38.92
CA VAL A 544 18.81 16.47 37.88
C VAL A 544 17.52 17.14 37.41
N LEU A 545 17.40 17.36 36.10
CA LEU A 545 16.26 18.04 35.47
C LEU A 545 15.68 17.18 34.34
N ASP A 546 14.39 17.31 34.09
CA ASP A 546 13.70 16.52 33.05
C ASP A 546 13.95 17.06 31.64
N LYS A 547 14.17 18.39 31.50
CA LYS A 547 14.35 19.06 30.20
C LYS A 547 15.76 19.63 30.06
N GLU A 548 16.35 19.49 28.87
CA GLU A 548 17.64 20.09 28.53
C GLU A 548 17.62 21.62 28.68
N THR A 549 16.59 22.27 28.14
CA THR A 549 16.45 23.73 28.18
C THR A 549 16.41 24.27 29.60
N ALA A 550 15.80 23.53 30.54
CA ALA A 550 15.82 23.89 31.96
C ALA A 550 17.24 23.80 32.54
N ALA A 551 17.99 22.74 32.22
CA ALA A 551 19.36 22.57 32.68
C ALA A 551 20.31 23.66 32.14
N VAL A 552 20.15 24.03 30.87
CA VAL A 552 20.90 25.14 30.26
C VAL A 552 20.59 26.46 30.96
N LEU A 553 19.31 26.75 31.25
CA LEU A 553 18.90 27.97 31.92
C LEU A 553 19.49 28.12 33.33
N GLU A 554 19.63 27.03 34.08
CA GLU A 554 20.31 27.05 35.39
C GLU A 554 21.77 27.52 35.28
N VAL A 555 22.47 27.12 34.22
CA VAL A 555 23.86 27.54 33.95
C VAL A 555 23.93 28.99 33.48
N VAL A 556 23.06 29.38 32.55
CA VAL A 556 22.96 30.76 32.04
C VAL A 556 22.70 31.76 33.18
N GLN A 557 21.84 31.38 34.13
CA GLN A 557 21.48 32.22 35.27
C GLN A 557 22.54 32.17 36.39
N GLY A 558 23.54 31.29 36.28
CA GLY A 558 24.61 31.10 37.25
C GLY A 558 24.18 30.39 38.53
N ARG A 559 23.04 29.69 38.51
CA ARG A 559 22.56 28.83 39.61
C ARG A 559 23.19 27.44 39.57
N ALA A 560 23.63 27.00 38.39
CA ALA A 560 24.50 25.86 38.19
C ALA A 560 25.86 26.33 37.62
N ASP A 561 26.94 25.71 38.08
CA ASP A 561 28.29 25.95 37.58
C ASP A 561 28.49 25.43 36.16
N ALA A 562 27.96 24.23 35.88
CA ALA A 562 28.10 23.59 34.59
C ALA A 562 26.92 22.65 34.28
N PHE A 563 26.73 22.40 32.98
CA PHE A 563 25.85 21.40 32.42
C PHE A 563 26.70 20.42 31.59
N ILE A 564 26.56 19.12 31.88
CA ILE A 564 27.30 18.05 31.20
C ILE A 564 26.43 17.46 30.10
N TYR A 565 26.88 17.59 28.85
CA TYR A 565 26.16 17.07 27.69
C TYR A 565 27.07 16.89 26.48
N ASP A 566 26.56 16.45 25.33
CA ASP A 566 27.41 16.24 24.16
C ASP A 566 27.98 17.55 23.58
N SER A 567 29.12 17.42 22.89
CA SER A 567 29.86 18.55 22.30
C SER A 567 29.03 19.47 21.40
N LEU A 568 28.11 18.94 20.59
CA LEU A 568 27.31 19.75 19.67
C LEU A 568 26.33 20.64 20.43
N SER A 569 25.62 20.07 21.40
CA SER A 569 24.65 20.80 22.21
C SER A 569 25.31 21.88 23.04
N VAL A 570 26.49 21.59 23.61
CA VAL A 570 27.27 22.57 24.35
C VAL A 570 27.67 23.73 23.42
N PHE A 571 28.11 23.42 22.20
CA PHE A 571 28.44 24.43 21.19
C PHE A 571 27.23 25.30 20.83
N GLN A 572 26.08 24.71 20.54
CA GLN A 572 24.88 25.44 20.14
C GLN A 572 24.32 26.30 21.28
N ASN A 573 24.24 25.75 22.50
CA ASN A 573 23.75 26.49 23.65
C ASN A 573 24.70 27.64 24.03
N GLN A 574 26.02 27.44 23.94
CA GLN A 574 26.97 28.53 24.15
C GLN A 574 26.81 29.62 23.09
N ARG A 575 26.63 29.27 21.81
CA ARG A 575 26.39 30.26 20.75
C ARG A 575 25.13 31.09 20.97
N ARG A 576 24.10 30.54 21.61
CA ARG A 576 22.87 31.25 21.99
C ARG A 576 23.03 32.13 23.24
N HIS A 577 24.02 31.84 24.08
CA HIS A 577 24.21 32.45 25.39
C HIS A 577 25.66 32.90 25.65
N GLN A 578 26.31 33.49 24.64
CA GLN A 578 27.76 33.75 24.62
C GLN A 578 28.24 34.61 25.79
N ASP A 579 27.46 35.61 26.20
CA ASP A 579 27.84 36.55 27.26
C ASP A 579 27.78 35.96 28.68
N THR A 580 27.07 34.83 28.83
CA THR A 580 26.76 34.23 30.13
C THR A 580 27.34 32.84 30.30
N THR A 581 27.91 32.26 29.24
CA THR A 581 28.40 30.88 29.23
C THR A 581 29.71 30.72 28.47
N ARG A 582 30.52 29.76 28.92
CA ARG A 582 31.74 29.27 28.28
C ARG A 582 31.53 27.82 27.86
N ALA A 583 32.15 27.38 26.77
CA ALA A 583 32.06 26.01 26.29
C ALA A 583 33.44 25.33 26.34
N PHE A 584 33.50 24.17 26.99
CA PHE A 584 34.64 23.26 26.89
C PHE A 584 34.23 22.09 26.00
N LEU A 585 34.52 22.24 24.70
CA LEU A 585 34.02 21.37 23.63
C LEU A 585 34.86 20.12 23.41
N GLN A 586 36.11 20.12 23.87
CA GLN A 586 36.95 18.94 23.81
C GLN A 586 36.34 17.85 24.69
N PRO A 587 35.96 16.69 24.12
CA PRO A 587 35.29 15.67 24.90
C PRO A 587 36.21 15.11 25.97
N PHE A 588 35.78 15.14 27.24
CA PHE A 588 36.50 14.46 28.32
C PHE A 588 36.14 12.97 28.40
N ARG A 589 35.14 12.56 27.62
CA ARG A 589 34.73 11.16 27.43
C ARG A 589 34.21 10.99 26.00
N GLU A 590 34.81 10.10 25.24
CA GLU A 590 34.32 9.74 23.90
C GLU A 590 33.08 8.85 23.97
N GLU A 591 32.15 9.08 23.04
CA GLU A 591 30.88 8.39 22.95
C GLU A 591 30.52 8.10 21.48
N THR A 592 29.77 7.03 21.25
CA THR A 592 29.24 6.71 19.94
C THR A 592 27.73 6.57 19.99
N TRP A 593 27.05 7.11 19.00
CA TRP A 593 25.62 6.91 18.83
C TRP A 593 25.36 5.74 17.91
N ALA A 594 24.39 4.92 18.31
CA ALA A 594 23.97 3.74 17.57
C ALA A 594 22.45 3.58 17.64
N VAL A 595 21.89 2.83 16.70
CA VAL A 595 20.47 2.51 16.70
C VAL A 595 20.21 1.48 17.80
N GLY A 596 19.29 1.80 18.72
CA GLY A 596 18.87 0.89 19.78
C GLY A 596 17.86 -0.13 19.27
N LEU A 597 18.10 -1.42 19.54
CA LEU A 597 17.32 -2.55 19.04
C LEU A 597 16.99 -3.52 20.18
N ARG A 598 15.93 -4.31 20.05
CA ARG A 598 15.68 -5.41 21.01
C ARG A 598 16.78 -6.46 20.89
N ARG A 599 17.11 -7.11 22.01
CA ARG A 599 18.23 -8.09 22.06
C ARG A 599 18.01 -9.32 21.19
N ASP A 600 16.76 -9.72 21.05
CA ASP A 600 16.32 -10.90 20.31
C ASP A 600 16.06 -10.61 18.82
N ASP A 601 16.01 -9.34 18.40
CA ASP A 601 15.73 -8.93 17.02
C ASP A 601 17.00 -8.85 16.16
N GLU A 602 17.67 -10.00 16.05
CA GLU A 602 18.92 -10.13 15.30
C GLU A 602 18.73 -9.87 13.79
N ALA A 603 17.54 -10.17 13.27
CA ALA A 603 17.19 -9.93 11.89
C ALA A 603 17.17 -8.43 11.57
N LEU A 604 16.45 -7.63 12.37
CA LEU A 604 16.41 -6.17 12.18
C LEU A 604 17.80 -5.56 12.40
N ARG A 605 18.57 -6.06 13.38
CA ARG A 605 19.95 -5.59 13.61
C ARG A 605 20.84 -5.73 12.38
N LYS A 606 20.83 -6.90 11.74
CA LYS A 606 21.60 -7.12 10.50
C LYS A 606 21.18 -6.20 9.37
N GLN A 607 19.87 -6.00 9.21
CA GLN A 607 19.34 -5.10 8.18
C GLN A 607 19.72 -3.64 8.44
N VAL A 608 19.67 -3.19 9.70
CA VAL A 608 20.11 -1.85 10.09
C VAL A 608 21.61 -1.67 9.84
N ASN A 609 22.44 -2.65 10.19
CA ASN A 609 23.88 -2.57 9.94
C ASN A 609 24.20 -2.50 8.44
N ALA A 610 23.53 -3.32 7.62
CA ALA A 610 23.67 -3.28 6.16
C ALA A 610 23.24 -1.92 5.58
N PHE A 611 22.15 -1.35 6.10
CA PHE A 611 21.72 0.01 5.75
C PHE A 611 22.79 1.05 6.11
N LEU A 612 23.32 1.04 7.34
CA LEU A 612 24.31 2.03 7.78
C LEU A 612 25.58 1.98 6.95
N GLU A 613 26.03 0.78 6.56
CA GLU A 613 27.18 0.58 5.67
C GLU A 613 26.91 1.13 4.26
N ALA A 614 25.76 0.80 3.66
CA ALA A 614 25.37 1.30 2.36
C ALA A 614 25.19 2.82 2.37
N PHE A 615 24.50 3.36 3.37
CA PHE A 615 24.22 4.79 3.52
C PHE A 615 25.51 5.60 3.70
N ARG A 616 26.51 5.04 4.39
CA ARG A 616 27.86 5.64 4.47
C ARG A 616 28.57 5.63 3.13
N THR A 617 28.55 4.51 2.42
CA THR A 617 29.23 4.37 1.12
C THR A 617 28.62 5.27 0.04
N GLU A 618 27.31 5.51 0.10
CA GLU A 618 26.57 6.38 -0.83
C GLU A 618 26.68 7.89 -0.51
N GLY A 619 27.46 8.25 0.53
CA GLY A 619 27.63 9.62 0.98
C GLY A 619 26.38 10.21 1.63
N GLY A 620 25.50 9.36 2.17
CA GLY A 620 24.22 9.79 2.77
C GLY A 620 24.42 10.65 4.01
N PHE A 621 25.40 10.31 4.84
CA PHE A 621 25.71 11.08 6.04
C PHE A 621 26.31 12.45 5.73
N GLU A 622 27.15 12.55 4.71
CA GLU A 622 27.71 13.80 4.22
C GLU A 622 26.60 14.75 3.78
N LYS A 623 25.63 14.24 3.01
CA LYS A 623 24.44 15.00 2.58
C LYS A 623 23.62 15.50 3.76
N LEU A 624 23.34 14.64 4.75
CA LEU A 624 22.62 15.06 5.97
C LEU A 624 23.41 16.12 6.75
N GLY A 625 24.73 15.94 6.85
CA GLY A 625 25.60 16.92 7.48
C GLY A 625 25.64 18.27 6.75
N ASP A 626 25.60 18.27 5.43
CA ASP A 626 25.59 19.51 4.64
C ASP A 626 24.23 20.22 4.70
N GLU A 627 23.14 19.47 4.76
CA GLU A 627 21.77 20.00 4.87
C GLU A 627 21.51 20.63 6.25
N PHE A 628 21.88 19.95 7.34
CA PHE A 628 21.47 20.33 8.69
C PHE A 628 22.58 20.88 9.59
N LEU A 629 23.85 20.61 9.28
CA LEU A 629 25.00 20.85 10.18
C LEU A 629 26.14 21.63 9.51
N SER A 630 25.87 22.37 8.43
CA SER A 630 26.91 23.07 7.66
C SER A 630 27.74 24.04 8.51
N ALA A 631 27.08 24.82 9.38
CA ALA A 631 27.74 25.78 10.26
C ALA A 631 28.53 25.09 11.38
N GLU A 632 27.98 24.03 11.96
CA GLU A 632 28.58 23.25 13.03
C GLU A 632 29.80 22.46 12.53
N LYS A 633 29.72 21.83 11.35
CA LYS A 633 30.84 21.15 10.69
C LYS A 633 32.01 22.10 10.46
N ALA A 634 31.73 23.32 9.97
CA ALA A 634 32.76 24.32 9.74
C ALA A 634 33.45 24.75 11.04
N ALA A 635 32.68 24.97 12.12
CA ALA A 635 33.21 25.38 13.41
C ALA A 635 34.04 24.29 14.11
N PHE A 636 33.57 23.04 14.09
CA PHE A 636 34.30 21.92 14.69
C PHE A 636 35.58 21.58 13.92
N LYS A 637 35.56 21.66 12.58
CA LYS A 637 36.77 21.53 11.77
C LYS A 637 37.81 22.61 12.09
N ALA A 638 37.37 23.87 12.30
CA ALA A 638 38.27 24.97 12.66
C ALA A 638 38.92 24.79 14.05
N GLN A 639 38.28 24.07 14.95
CA GLN A 639 38.76 23.80 16.32
C GLN A 639 39.48 22.45 16.45
N GLY A 640 39.67 21.70 15.35
CA GLY A 640 40.29 20.37 15.37
C GLY A 640 39.46 19.31 16.11
N ILE A 641 38.16 19.54 16.29
CA ILE A 641 37.26 18.62 16.98
C ILE A 641 36.75 17.59 15.96
N PRO A 642 37.03 16.28 16.14
CA PRO A 642 36.55 15.24 15.25
C PRO A 642 35.03 15.08 15.38
N PHE A 643 34.28 15.53 14.38
CA PHE A 643 32.84 15.30 14.27
C PHE A 643 32.56 14.55 12.97
N TYR A 644 32.25 13.26 13.11
CA TYR A 644 32.11 12.34 11.99
C TYR A 644 30.87 11.46 12.18
N PHE A 645 30.14 11.28 11.08
CA PHE A 645 29.14 10.24 10.91
C PHE A 645 29.79 8.89 10.53
#